data_AF-A0A8H8M4B6-F1
#
_entry.id   AF-A0A8H8M4B6-F1
#
_cell.length_a   1.000
_cell.length_b   1.000
_cell.length_c   1.000
_cell.angle_alpha   90.00
_cell.angle_beta   90.00
_cell.angle_gamma   90.00
#
_symmetry.space_group_name_H-M   'P 1'
#
loop_
_entity.id
_entity.type
_entity.pdbx_description
1 polymer ?
#
loop_
_entity_poly.entity_id
_entity_poly.type
_entity_poly.pdbx_seq_one_letter_code
_entity_poly.pdbx_strand_id
1 'polypeptide(L)'
;MLACPLALLAQCTAASYTSLSKLVFNASPTEGPWTSYSLSPESRIHTPVSILFANGTVSNPHSLIAQEPYRSLLPPASLHGQSASLTLDFGKNIAGIPTITFGKESDPGEIFGVAFAESKQFVSRTSDRAMDFFVDDGALFHTIKPGGAEEWTPPYRHMRGAFRYMTLFLNTTGTVAVTNVRCFNNMMPHWGDLRNYGGFFYSSDDFLNKIWYAGAYTIQLSTIPSSTGRGHDHFMERYGYDNSAPAGYGRAVLTDGARRDRTVWAGDRAISTTAQHYTLNDAYSSQTGIEWLFAQQDPMTGQMPYAAPPIDEWGSDTYHMWSIVVLHDTYFYSGGDKQWLLEPRQHVSGQNVSLWEAAKRALRYSLEKLDAGPDTEPKPGLLWVNHKLDWGRINQGGYNLAANCIFVRALEKMVALSSEIGDSVDSVYWAQTVEDVKRAINDRLWDENQGMYRDNTTSTLSPQDGNSLALWFGVVNSREKSVRVSEGLKKNWNEYGAVAPESPGMISTFISGFELIAHFGAGQPQTAIDLIRLMWGYVWNAPYSVQSSLIEGYYKDGRCYYPFQAYDPSYISHAHPWASGPSIVLSRNVAGLEFTDPTHTSWSVIPEVGVDLEFAVAGVSSASGKLLVSGWSKTSEWSFEMAVMVPLGTHGKIGVPMIWRWDQSYEIRLNGDLVASGVGNRSHVLEFPITGQWSIARPSIGLHTSGRHLLLDNIEAGNHLVLVTFKN
;
A
#
# COMPACT_ATOMS: atom_id res chain seq x y z
N MET A 1 -9.98 -28.78 54.37
CA MET A 1 -10.52 -28.08 53.19
C MET A 1 -10.82 -26.65 53.57
N LEU A 2 -10.59 -25.74 52.63
CA LEU A 2 -10.94 -24.31 52.59
C LEU A 2 -9.90 -23.29 53.09
N ALA A 3 -9.63 -22.38 52.13
CA ALA A 3 -9.20 -21.00 52.22
C ALA A 3 -7.73 -20.69 52.56
N CYS A 4 -6.95 -20.43 51.52
CA CYS A 4 -5.74 -19.60 51.58
C CYS A 4 -6.02 -18.33 50.75
N PRO A 5 -5.93 -17.11 51.30
CA PRO A 5 -6.28 -15.91 50.57
C PRO A 5 -5.11 -15.43 49.69
N LEU A 6 -5.38 -15.29 48.39
CA LEU A 6 -4.63 -14.45 47.47
C LEU A 6 -4.88 -12.98 47.83
N ALA A 7 -3.88 -12.32 48.43
CA ALA A 7 -3.74 -10.87 48.43
C ALA A 7 -2.32 -10.49 48.90
N LEU A 8 -1.79 -9.39 48.34
CA LEU A 8 -0.45 -8.79 48.51
C LEU A 8 0.64 -9.42 47.63
N LEU A 9 1.26 -8.74 46.66
CA LEU A 9 1.74 -7.34 46.64
C LEU A 9 1.61 -6.72 45.24
N ALA A 10 0.83 -5.65 45.13
CA ALA A 10 0.96 -4.65 44.06
C ALA A 10 1.03 -3.28 44.75
N GLN A 11 2.21 -2.93 45.25
CA GLN A 11 2.57 -1.54 45.52
C GLN A 11 3.54 -1.10 44.43
N CYS A 12 2.99 -0.75 43.27
CA CYS A 12 3.69 0.09 42.31
C CYS A 12 3.21 1.52 42.52
N THR A 13 4.15 2.42 42.79
CA THR A 13 3.97 3.87 42.74
C THR A 13 3.16 4.25 41.51
N ALA A 14 1.99 4.85 41.70
CA ALA A 14 1.14 5.32 40.61
C ALA A 14 1.84 6.48 39.91
N ALA A 15 2.68 6.19 38.91
CA ALA A 15 3.07 7.18 37.94
C ALA A 15 1.78 7.65 37.26
N SER A 16 1.45 8.93 37.38
CA SER A 16 0.32 9.51 36.65
C SER A 16 0.61 9.38 35.16
N TYR A 17 -0.11 8.51 34.46
CA TYR A 17 0.00 8.37 33.01
C TYR A 17 -0.19 9.72 32.33
N THR A 18 0.69 10.01 31.37
CA THR A 18 0.62 11.22 30.54
C THR A 18 -0.56 11.13 29.56
N SER A 19 -0.85 12.22 28.85
CA SER A 19 -1.85 12.19 27.77
C SER A 19 -1.47 11.21 26.65
N LEU A 20 -0.18 11.09 26.32
CA LEU A 20 0.31 10.15 25.31
C LEU A 20 0.13 8.70 25.76
N SER A 21 0.61 8.35 26.95
CA SER A 21 0.55 6.96 27.41
C SER A 21 -0.90 6.50 27.59
N LYS A 22 -1.80 7.39 28.05
CA LYS A 22 -3.26 7.12 28.08
C LYS A 22 -3.82 6.88 26.69
N LEU A 23 -3.41 7.69 25.71
CA LEU A 23 -3.85 7.53 24.32
C LEU A 23 -3.42 6.16 23.77
N VAL A 24 -2.18 5.74 24.02
CA VAL A 24 -1.65 4.44 23.57
C VAL A 24 -2.34 3.26 24.26
N PHE A 25 -2.45 3.29 25.59
CA PHE A 25 -2.96 2.17 26.38
C PHE A 25 -4.47 1.94 26.25
N ASN A 26 -5.21 2.94 25.77
CA ASN A 26 -6.65 2.86 25.50
C ASN A 26 -6.96 2.82 24.00
N ALA A 27 -5.94 2.72 23.14
CA ALA A 27 -6.13 2.79 21.70
C ALA A 27 -6.87 1.57 21.14
N SER A 28 -7.74 1.80 20.16
CA SER A 28 -8.25 0.76 19.28
C SER A 28 -8.29 1.28 17.84
N PRO A 29 -8.25 0.42 16.81
CA PRO A 29 -8.33 0.90 15.42
C PRO A 29 -9.59 1.73 15.12
N THR A 30 -10.68 1.49 15.85
CA THR A 30 -12.00 2.10 15.60
C THR A 30 -12.40 3.18 16.60
N GLU A 31 -11.63 3.42 17.67
CA GLU A 31 -11.90 4.44 18.67
C GLU A 31 -10.64 5.28 18.96
N GLY A 32 -10.71 6.59 18.68
CA GLY A 32 -9.61 7.52 18.92
C GLY A 32 -9.66 8.75 18.01
N PRO A 33 -8.75 9.72 18.17
CA PRO A 33 -8.70 10.94 17.36
C PRO A 33 -8.50 10.65 15.87
N TRP A 34 -7.83 9.54 15.54
CA TRP A 34 -7.55 9.10 14.18
C TRP A 34 -8.80 8.70 13.37
N THR A 35 -9.91 8.37 14.04
CA THR A 35 -11.17 8.01 13.37
C THR A 35 -11.71 9.12 12.46
N SER A 36 -11.39 10.39 12.79
CA SER A 36 -11.77 11.56 12.00
C SER A 36 -11.14 11.61 10.60
N TYR A 37 -10.04 10.88 10.38
CA TYR A 37 -9.37 10.77 9.09
C TYR A 37 -9.87 9.60 8.23
N SER A 38 -10.69 8.70 8.80
CA SER A 38 -11.19 7.55 8.06
C SER A 38 -12.12 7.96 6.93
N LEU A 39 -11.78 7.53 5.71
CA LEU A 39 -12.58 7.76 4.52
C LEU A 39 -13.57 6.62 4.27
N SER A 40 -13.55 5.56 5.08
CA SER A 40 -14.44 4.42 4.90
C SER A 40 -15.89 4.76 5.24
N PRO A 41 -16.88 4.38 4.42
CA PRO A 41 -18.27 4.74 4.62
C PRO A 41 -18.94 3.88 5.71
N GLU A 42 -19.92 4.46 6.40
CA GLU A 42 -20.78 3.76 7.38
C GLU A 42 -21.77 2.81 6.72
N SER A 43 -22.11 3.09 5.46
CA SER A 43 -23.14 2.40 4.71
C SER A 43 -22.57 1.91 3.39
N ARG A 44 -23.11 0.78 2.91
CA ARG A 44 -22.90 0.34 1.53
C ARG A 44 -23.69 1.19 0.53
N ILE A 45 -24.60 2.05 0.97
CA ILE A 45 -25.33 2.95 0.08
C ILE A 45 -24.71 4.33 0.13
N HIS A 46 -24.17 4.77 -1.01
CA HIS A 46 -23.68 6.14 -1.20
C HIS A 46 -24.73 6.98 -1.92
N THR A 47 -24.86 8.23 -1.53
CA THR A 47 -25.65 9.24 -2.22
C THR A 47 -24.76 10.45 -2.53
N PRO A 48 -25.04 11.21 -3.58
CA PRO A 48 -24.27 12.41 -3.89
C PRO A 48 -24.38 13.42 -2.74
N VAL A 49 -23.30 14.17 -2.50
CA VAL A 49 -23.22 15.15 -1.41
C VAL A 49 -23.21 16.58 -1.91
N SER A 50 -22.87 16.79 -3.19
CA SER A 50 -22.95 18.11 -3.81
C SER A 50 -23.21 18.02 -5.32
N ILE A 51 -23.55 19.17 -5.93
CA ILE A 51 -23.70 19.34 -7.37
C ILE A 51 -22.44 20.02 -7.88
N LEU A 52 -21.72 19.38 -8.80
CA LEU A 52 -20.52 19.96 -9.41
C LEU A 52 -20.88 20.91 -10.55
N PHE A 53 -21.75 20.46 -11.48
CA PHE A 53 -22.19 21.24 -12.63
C PHE A 53 -23.67 21.00 -12.94
N ALA A 54 -24.37 22.04 -13.38
CA ALA A 54 -25.70 21.95 -13.99
C ALA A 54 -25.70 22.81 -15.25
N ASN A 55 -25.73 22.17 -16.42
CA ASN A 55 -25.64 22.80 -17.73
C ASN A 55 -26.93 22.55 -18.52
N GLY A 56 -27.33 23.52 -19.35
CA GLY A 56 -28.60 23.48 -20.08
C GLY A 56 -29.80 23.71 -19.15
N THR A 57 -30.96 23.15 -19.51
CA THR A 57 -32.19 23.35 -18.74
C THR A 57 -32.32 22.29 -17.65
N VAL A 58 -31.85 22.61 -16.44
CA VAL A 58 -31.96 21.75 -15.24
C VAL A 58 -32.70 22.51 -14.14
N SER A 59 -33.78 21.92 -13.62
CA SER A 59 -34.56 22.48 -12.51
C SER A 59 -34.37 21.68 -11.23
N ASN A 60 -34.35 22.37 -10.08
CA ASN A 60 -34.25 21.77 -8.73
C ASN A 60 -33.12 20.73 -8.54
N PRO A 61 -31.89 20.92 -9.06
CA PRO A 61 -30.82 19.93 -8.96
C PRO A 61 -30.46 19.56 -7.51
N HIS A 62 -30.63 20.53 -6.59
CA HIS A 62 -30.32 20.33 -5.18
C HIS A 62 -31.25 19.35 -4.44
N SER A 63 -32.39 18.94 -5.04
CA SER A 63 -33.24 17.90 -4.46
C SER A 63 -32.49 16.57 -4.33
N LEU A 64 -31.55 16.27 -5.25
CA LEU A 64 -30.78 15.03 -5.24
C LEU A 64 -29.75 14.92 -4.12
N ILE A 65 -29.36 16.05 -3.51
CA ILE A 65 -28.40 16.09 -2.40
C ILE A 65 -29.06 16.42 -1.05
N ALA A 66 -30.35 16.73 -1.05
CA ALA A 66 -31.12 16.92 0.18
C ALA A 66 -31.20 15.61 0.97
N GLN A 67 -31.20 15.67 2.30
CA GLN A 67 -31.40 14.51 3.18
C GLN A 67 -32.89 14.26 3.45
N GLU A 68 -33.26 13.03 3.80
CA GLU A 68 -34.61 12.73 4.29
C GLU A 68 -34.84 13.32 5.70
N PRO A 69 -36.08 13.71 6.05
CA PRO A 69 -37.31 13.64 5.24
C PRO A 69 -37.46 14.80 4.22
N TYR A 70 -36.57 15.78 4.21
CA TYR A 70 -36.72 17.01 3.42
C TYR A 70 -36.71 16.75 1.91
N ARG A 71 -35.89 15.82 1.44
CA ARG A 71 -35.85 15.39 0.03
C ARG A 71 -37.23 15.05 -0.51
N SER A 72 -38.00 14.24 0.23
CA SER A 72 -39.34 13.82 -0.18
C SER A 72 -40.37 14.96 -0.32
N LEU A 73 -40.07 16.14 0.25
CA LEU A 73 -40.91 17.33 0.19
C LEU A 73 -40.51 18.29 -0.96
N LEU A 74 -39.34 18.08 -1.56
CA LEU A 74 -38.84 18.92 -2.65
C LEU A 74 -39.40 18.46 -4.00
N PRO A 75 -39.58 19.40 -4.96
CA PRO A 75 -39.82 19.01 -6.34
C PRO A 75 -38.61 18.20 -6.88
N PRO A 76 -38.85 17.17 -7.74
CA PRO A 76 -37.77 16.39 -8.34
C PRO A 76 -36.79 17.26 -9.13
N ALA A 77 -35.55 16.81 -9.23
CA ALA A 77 -34.61 17.38 -10.19
C ALA A 77 -35.09 17.04 -11.60
N SER A 78 -35.17 18.03 -12.49
CA SER A 78 -35.70 17.81 -13.84
C SER A 78 -34.69 18.26 -14.88
N LEU A 79 -34.38 17.38 -15.82
CA LEU A 79 -33.55 17.66 -17.00
C LEU A 79 -34.49 17.83 -18.19
N HIS A 80 -34.29 18.88 -18.98
CA HIS A 80 -35.12 19.16 -20.17
C HIS A 80 -34.27 19.46 -21.41
N GLY A 81 -34.48 18.69 -22.47
CA GLY A 81 -33.82 18.87 -23.75
C GLY A 81 -32.38 18.35 -23.83
N GLN A 82 -31.86 18.24 -25.06
CA GLN A 82 -30.58 17.58 -25.37
C GLN A 82 -29.35 18.29 -24.76
N SER A 83 -29.47 19.56 -24.36
CA SER A 83 -28.38 20.29 -23.70
C SER A 83 -28.32 20.08 -22.19
N ALA A 84 -29.37 19.49 -21.57
CA ALA A 84 -29.42 19.28 -20.13
C ALA A 84 -28.39 18.26 -19.66
N SER A 85 -27.58 18.65 -18.68
CA SER A 85 -26.60 17.79 -18.03
C SER A 85 -26.38 18.22 -16.58
N LEU A 86 -26.34 17.25 -15.67
CA LEU A 86 -26.18 17.44 -14.24
C LEU A 86 -25.07 16.52 -13.73
N THR A 87 -23.97 17.08 -13.22
CA THR A 87 -22.88 16.31 -12.61
C THR A 87 -22.98 16.34 -11.10
N LEU A 88 -23.09 15.16 -10.52
CA LEU A 88 -23.15 14.90 -9.09
C LEU A 88 -21.74 14.58 -8.57
N ASP A 89 -21.40 15.11 -7.40
CA ASP A 89 -20.17 14.80 -6.67
C ASP A 89 -20.50 14.01 -5.39
N PHE A 90 -19.90 12.82 -5.26
CA PHE A 90 -20.03 11.96 -4.08
C PHE A 90 -19.05 12.35 -2.95
N GLY A 91 -18.23 13.38 -3.14
CA GLY A 91 -17.30 13.96 -2.17
C GLY A 91 -15.98 13.20 -2.07
N LYS A 92 -15.96 11.93 -2.48
CA LYS A 92 -14.83 11.03 -2.53
C LYS A 92 -15.03 10.00 -3.63
N ASN A 93 -13.95 9.35 -4.06
CA ASN A 93 -14.06 8.15 -4.89
C ASN A 93 -14.88 7.08 -4.16
N ILE A 94 -15.84 6.50 -4.85
CA ILE A 94 -16.62 5.33 -4.44
C ILE A 94 -16.55 4.29 -5.56
N ALA A 95 -16.98 3.06 -5.31
CA ALA A 95 -17.10 2.04 -6.34
C ALA A 95 -18.42 1.28 -6.17
N GLY A 96 -19.03 0.83 -7.26
CA GLY A 96 -20.24 0.01 -7.18
C GLY A 96 -21.26 0.24 -8.29
N ILE A 97 -22.50 -0.13 -7.99
CA ILE A 97 -23.59 -0.11 -8.96
C ILE A 97 -24.60 1.00 -8.65
N PRO A 98 -24.84 1.96 -9.57
CA PRO A 98 -25.78 3.04 -9.34
C PRO A 98 -27.23 2.60 -9.57
N THR A 99 -28.15 3.21 -8.83
CA THR A 99 -29.60 3.14 -9.03
C THR A 99 -30.14 4.56 -9.12
N ILE A 100 -30.92 4.82 -10.17
CA ILE A 100 -31.57 6.10 -10.43
C ILE A 100 -33.07 5.89 -10.30
N THR A 101 -33.73 6.71 -9.49
CA THR A 101 -35.19 6.71 -9.33
C THR A 101 -35.76 7.88 -10.12
N PHE A 102 -36.65 7.59 -11.07
CA PHE A 102 -37.30 8.57 -11.93
C PHE A 102 -38.68 8.97 -11.38
N GLY A 103 -39.05 10.23 -11.62
CA GLY A 103 -40.34 10.81 -11.25
C GLY A 103 -41.42 10.57 -12.31
N LYS A 104 -42.69 10.61 -11.89
CA LYS A 104 -43.87 10.49 -12.76
C LYS A 104 -43.96 11.60 -13.82
N GLU A 105 -43.23 12.69 -13.61
CA GLU A 105 -43.12 13.83 -14.52
C GLU A 105 -42.17 13.57 -15.71
N SER A 106 -41.59 12.37 -15.80
CA SER A 106 -40.72 11.99 -16.92
C SER A 106 -41.54 11.58 -18.15
N ASP A 107 -41.15 12.10 -19.32
CA ASP A 107 -41.76 11.78 -20.60
C ASP A 107 -41.35 10.36 -21.04
N PRO A 108 -42.30 9.46 -21.37
CA PRO A 108 -41.98 8.12 -21.87
C PRO A 108 -41.21 8.15 -23.20
N GLY A 109 -40.23 7.27 -23.36
CA GLY A 109 -39.42 7.14 -24.57
C GLY A 109 -38.17 8.02 -24.61
N GLU A 110 -38.00 8.93 -23.65
CA GLU A 110 -36.77 9.73 -23.53
C GLU A 110 -35.56 8.84 -23.24
N ILE A 111 -34.39 9.22 -23.77
CA ILE A 111 -33.12 8.49 -23.60
C ILE A 111 -32.25 9.24 -22.58
N PHE A 112 -32.14 8.63 -21.40
CA PHE A 112 -31.36 9.14 -20.27
C PHE A 112 -29.97 8.53 -20.27
N GLY A 113 -28.94 9.36 -20.18
CA GLY A 113 -27.53 8.98 -20.17
C GLY A 113 -26.87 9.14 -18.80
N VAL A 114 -25.96 8.21 -18.46
CA VAL A 114 -25.12 8.25 -17.26
C VAL A 114 -23.67 7.99 -17.62
N ALA A 115 -22.78 8.90 -17.21
CA ALA A 115 -21.33 8.79 -17.35
C ALA A 115 -20.61 8.99 -16.01
N PHE A 116 -19.39 8.48 -15.89
CA PHE A 116 -18.63 8.45 -14.63
C PHE A 116 -17.24 9.06 -14.78
N ALA A 117 -16.72 9.67 -13.71
CA ALA A 117 -15.32 10.06 -13.65
C ALA A 117 -14.75 9.97 -12.23
N GLU A 118 -13.50 9.53 -12.07
CA GLU A 118 -12.75 9.69 -10.83
C GLU A 118 -12.35 11.16 -10.62
N SER A 119 -11.76 11.78 -11.64
CA SER A 119 -11.28 13.16 -11.58
C SER A 119 -12.26 14.15 -12.22
N LYS A 120 -12.39 15.33 -11.60
CA LYS A 120 -13.19 16.43 -12.17
C LYS A 120 -12.67 16.91 -13.53
N GLN A 121 -11.38 16.65 -13.82
CA GLN A 121 -10.77 16.99 -15.11
C GLN A 121 -11.37 16.19 -16.26
N PHE A 122 -11.90 14.99 -15.99
CA PHE A 122 -12.42 14.07 -17.01
C PHE A 122 -13.95 13.95 -16.98
N VAL A 123 -14.62 14.84 -16.25
CA VAL A 123 -16.09 14.92 -16.24
C VAL A 123 -16.60 15.29 -17.63
N SER A 124 -17.40 14.41 -18.22
CA SER A 124 -18.08 14.68 -19.48
C SER A 124 -19.38 13.86 -19.61
N ARG A 125 -19.98 13.84 -20.80
CA ARG A 125 -21.09 12.93 -21.16
C ARG A 125 -20.60 11.53 -21.57
N THR A 126 -19.30 11.30 -21.53
CA THR A 126 -18.62 10.02 -21.71
C THR A 126 -17.82 9.73 -20.44
N SER A 127 -17.76 8.46 -20.03
CA SER A 127 -17.01 8.06 -18.84
C SER A 127 -15.50 8.15 -19.07
N ASP A 128 -14.74 8.39 -18.00
CA ASP A 128 -13.28 8.21 -18.03
C ASP A 128 -12.90 6.76 -18.30
N ARG A 129 -11.71 6.51 -18.85
CA ARG A 129 -11.36 5.18 -19.34
C ARG A 129 -11.13 4.16 -18.22
N ALA A 130 -11.94 3.10 -18.21
CA ALA A 130 -11.67 1.87 -17.48
C ALA A 130 -11.10 0.77 -18.39
N MET A 131 -11.39 0.83 -19.70
CA MET A 131 -10.87 -0.09 -20.70
C MET A 131 -9.57 0.41 -21.33
N ASP A 132 -8.82 -0.50 -21.96
CA ASP A 132 -7.56 -0.19 -22.65
C ASP A 132 -7.72 0.92 -23.72
N PHE A 133 -6.60 1.50 -24.17
CA PHE A 133 -6.51 2.72 -25.00
C PHE A 133 -7.30 2.68 -26.32
N PHE A 134 -7.74 1.51 -26.76
CA PHE A 134 -8.50 1.34 -28.01
C PHE A 134 -10.01 1.19 -27.83
N VAL A 135 -10.50 1.12 -26.58
CA VAL A 135 -11.92 0.94 -26.26
C VAL A 135 -12.43 2.16 -25.49
N ASP A 136 -13.50 2.78 -25.99
CA ASP A 136 -14.14 3.90 -25.32
C ASP A 136 -15.26 3.40 -24.39
N ASP A 137 -15.15 3.64 -23.09
CA ASP A 137 -16.17 3.24 -22.10
C ASP A 137 -17.58 3.75 -22.41
N GLY A 138 -17.69 4.92 -23.07
CA GLY A 138 -18.98 5.51 -23.42
C GLY A 138 -19.79 5.97 -22.22
N ALA A 139 -21.11 5.97 -22.39
CA ALA A 139 -22.10 6.21 -21.35
C ALA A 139 -23.11 5.08 -21.33
N LEU A 140 -23.73 4.86 -20.17
CA LEU A 140 -24.87 3.98 -20.04
C LEU A 140 -26.14 4.73 -20.44
N PHE A 141 -27.04 4.07 -21.16
CA PHE A 141 -28.30 4.64 -21.59
C PHE A 141 -29.49 3.82 -21.09
N HIS A 142 -30.57 4.52 -20.74
CA HIS A 142 -31.85 3.94 -20.35
C HIS A 142 -32.99 4.68 -21.04
N THR A 143 -33.98 3.93 -21.53
CA THR A 143 -35.19 4.51 -22.13
C THR A 143 -36.30 4.54 -21.08
N ILE A 144 -36.86 5.73 -20.83
CA ILE A 144 -37.93 5.91 -19.85
C ILE A 144 -39.17 5.11 -20.26
N LYS A 145 -39.65 4.25 -19.35
CA LYS A 145 -40.82 3.40 -19.58
C LYS A 145 -42.13 4.21 -19.56
N PRO A 146 -43.23 3.69 -20.17
CA PRO A 146 -44.56 4.25 -20.01
C PRO A 146 -44.92 4.45 -18.53
N GLY A 147 -45.39 5.65 -18.18
CA GLY A 147 -45.72 6.05 -16.80
C GLY A 147 -44.64 6.83 -16.07
N GLY A 148 -43.41 6.90 -16.59
CA GLY A 148 -42.33 7.79 -16.14
C GLY A 148 -41.68 7.46 -14.79
N ALA A 149 -42.46 6.97 -13.82
CA ALA A 149 -41.98 6.61 -12.48
C ALA A 149 -41.43 5.18 -12.45
N GLU A 150 -40.10 5.04 -12.42
CA GLU A 150 -39.42 3.75 -12.31
C GLU A 150 -38.08 3.87 -11.58
N GLU A 151 -37.54 2.74 -11.11
CA GLU A 151 -36.13 2.63 -10.73
C GLU A 151 -35.36 1.92 -11.83
N TRP A 152 -34.20 2.47 -12.19
CA TRP A 152 -33.26 1.85 -13.09
C TRP A 152 -31.93 1.58 -12.39
N THR A 153 -31.48 0.34 -12.49
CA THR A 153 -30.15 -0.12 -12.13
C THR A 153 -29.58 -0.81 -13.37
N PRO A 154 -28.38 -0.46 -13.85
CA PRO A 154 -27.81 -1.12 -15.02
C PRO A 154 -27.52 -2.60 -14.71
N PRO A 155 -27.33 -3.46 -15.72
CA PRO A 155 -26.87 -4.83 -15.50
C PRO A 155 -25.56 -4.85 -14.68
N TYR A 156 -25.39 -5.85 -13.82
CA TYR A 156 -24.24 -5.90 -12.90
C TYR A 156 -22.87 -5.89 -13.60
N ARG A 157 -22.78 -6.40 -14.85
CA ARG A 157 -21.57 -6.29 -15.69
C ARG A 157 -21.15 -4.85 -15.98
N HIS A 158 -22.07 -3.89 -15.92
CA HIS A 158 -21.81 -2.46 -16.07
C HIS A 158 -21.69 -1.74 -14.72
N MET A 159 -21.53 -2.48 -13.61
CA MET A 159 -21.17 -1.83 -12.35
C MET A 159 -19.88 -1.04 -12.55
N ARG A 160 -19.81 0.14 -11.94
CA ARG A 160 -18.67 1.01 -12.10
C ARG A 160 -17.64 0.68 -11.03
N GLY A 161 -16.39 0.60 -11.45
CA GLY A 161 -15.25 0.66 -10.54
C GLY A 161 -15.16 1.99 -9.79
N ALA A 162 -13.96 2.45 -9.44
CA ALA A 162 -13.85 3.75 -8.78
C ALA A 162 -14.39 4.89 -9.66
N PHE A 163 -15.19 5.77 -9.05
CA PHE A 163 -15.63 7.07 -9.58
C PHE A 163 -15.99 8.00 -8.41
N ARG A 164 -15.85 9.30 -8.60
CA ARG A 164 -16.34 10.32 -7.65
C ARG A 164 -17.48 11.14 -8.23
N TYR A 165 -17.46 11.32 -9.55
CA TYR A 165 -18.41 12.15 -10.28
C TYR A 165 -19.30 11.29 -11.15
N MET A 166 -20.60 11.61 -11.16
CA MET A 166 -21.60 10.98 -12.02
C MET A 166 -22.35 12.06 -12.80
N THR A 167 -22.26 12.01 -14.13
CA THR A 167 -22.96 12.95 -15.02
C THR A 167 -24.23 12.31 -15.55
N LEU A 168 -25.36 12.94 -15.24
CA LEU A 168 -26.68 12.63 -15.77
C LEU A 168 -26.98 13.56 -16.95
N PHE A 169 -27.54 13.07 -18.05
CA PHE A 169 -27.87 13.93 -19.20
C PHE A 169 -28.99 13.34 -20.05
N LEU A 170 -29.58 14.18 -20.92
CA LEU A 170 -30.55 13.75 -21.92
C LEU A 170 -29.96 13.78 -23.33
N ASN A 171 -30.32 12.76 -24.11
CA ASN A 171 -29.99 12.69 -25.54
C ASN A 171 -31.20 13.01 -26.43
N THR A 172 -32.34 13.33 -25.82
CA THR A 172 -33.63 13.58 -26.44
C THR A 172 -34.19 14.96 -25.99
N THR A 173 -35.31 15.39 -26.56
CA THR A 173 -35.81 16.77 -26.41
C THR A 173 -36.84 16.98 -25.31
N GLY A 174 -37.35 15.91 -24.70
CA GLY A 174 -38.37 15.96 -23.66
C GLY A 174 -37.77 16.17 -22.28
N THR A 175 -38.50 15.69 -21.28
CA THR A 175 -38.25 15.93 -19.86
C THR A 175 -38.05 14.63 -19.11
N VAL A 176 -37.04 14.57 -18.25
CA VAL A 176 -36.87 13.48 -17.28
C VAL A 176 -36.71 14.05 -15.89
N ALA A 177 -37.55 13.57 -14.97
CA ALA A 177 -37.48 13.90 -13.55
C ALA A 177 -36.72 12.80 -12.81
N VAL A 178 -35.76 13.19 -11.97
CA VAL A 178 -34.98 12.32 -11.11
C VAL A 178 -35.27 12.69 -9.66
N THR A 179 -35.70 11.71 -8.87
CA THR A 179 -36.07 11.90 -7.46
C THR A 179 -34.99 11.41 -6.51
N ASN A 180 -34.18 10.44 -6.93
CA ASN A 180 -33.12 9.89 -6.10
C ASN A 180 -31.99 9.29 -6.95
N VAL A 181 -30.76 9.40 -6.44
CA VAL A 181 -29.58 8.72 -6.98
C VAL A 181 -28.84 8.08 -5.82
N ARG A 182 -28.59 6.79 -5.93
CA ARG A 182 -27.81 6.02 -4.96
C ARG A 182 -26.83 5.10 -5.66
N CYS A 183 -25.76 4.71 -4.99
CA CYS A 183 -24.81 3.70 -5.47
C CYS A 183 -24.59 2.65 -4.38
N PHE A 184 -24.79 1.37 -4.71
CA PHE A 184 -24.44 0.27 -3.82
C PHE A 184 -22.96 -0.08 -3.96
N ASN A 185 -22.23 0.09 -2.87
CA ASN A 185 -20.81 -0.17 -2.72
C ASN A 185 -20.49 -1.66 -2.60
N ASN A 186 -19.76 -2.18 -3.58
CA ASN A 186 -19.33 -3.57 -3.64
C ASN A 186 -17.87 -3.79 -3.21
N MET A 187 -17.16 -2.75 -2.77
CA MET A 187 -15.80 -2.89 -2.22
C MET A 187 -15.81 -3.70 -0.91
N MET A 188 -14.69 -4.36 -0.60
CA MET A 188 -14.52 -5.26 0.56
C MET A 188 -15.77 -6.16 0.77
N PRO A 189 -16.13 -7.01 -0.21
CA PRO A 189 -17.42 -7.73 -0.19
C PRO A 189 -17.52 -8.82 0.88
N HIS A 190 -16.41 -9.17 1.53
CA HIS A 190 -16.34 -10.07 2.67
C HIS A 190 -16.52 -9.38 4.02
N TRP A 191 -16.48 -8.04 4.08
CA TRP A 191 -16.64 -7.27 5.32
C TRP A 191 -18.12 -6.95 5.60
N GLY A 192 -18.51 -7.04 6.87
CA GLY A 192 -19.81 -6.55 7.35
C GLY A 192 -19.81 -5.04 7.56
N ASP A 193 -18.84 -4.58 8.37
CA ASP A 193 -18.57 -3.17 8.63
C ASP A 193 -17.29 -2.74 7.89
N LEU A 194 -17.43 -1.74 7.02
CA LEU A 194 -16.32 -1.21 6.22
C LEU A 194 -15.32 -0.42 7.06
N ARG A 195 -15.70 0.03 8.26
CA ARG A 195 -14.86 0.81 9.17
C ARG A 195 -14.06 -0.02 10.16
N ASN A 196 -14.18 -1.34 10.12
CA ASN A 196 -13.47 -2.26 11.01
C ASN A 196 -12.00 -2.44 10.60
N TYR A 197 -11.23 -1.35 10.65
CA TYR A 197 -9.81 -1.33 10.29
C TYR A 197 -8.99 -2.17 11.27
N GLY A 198 -7.90 -2.77 10.78
CA GLY A 198 -6.97 -3.54 11.60
C GLY A 198 -5.83 -2.71 12.20
N GLY A 199 -5.62 -1.50 11.71
CA GLY A 199 -4.60 -0.58 12.18
C GLY A 199 -5.02 0.88 12.12
N PHE A 200 -4.16 1.75 12.63
CA PHE A 200 -4.36 3.20 12.64
C PHE A 200 -3.03 3.95 12.74
N PHE A 201 -3.04 5.24 12.38
CA PHE A 201 -1.91 6.16 12.53
C PHE A 201 -2.39 7.56 12.92
N TYR A 202 -1.64 8.24 13.78
CA TYR A 202 -1.90 9.60 14.23
C TYR A 202 -0.61 10.30 14.64
N SER A 203 -0.43 11.54 14.21
CA SER A 203 0.78 12.33 14.48
C SER A 203 0.46 13.82 14.60
N SER A 204 1.48 14.60 14.94
CA SER A 204 1.42 16.06 14.94
C SER A 204 1.30 16.69 13.55
N ASP A 205 1.46 15.91 12.47
CA ASP A 205 1.31 16.38 11.08
C ASP A 205 -0.03 15.91 10.49
N ASP A 206 -0.94 16.85 10.28
CA ASP A 206 -2.28 16.60 9.75
C ASP A 206 -2.26 15.98 8.35
N PHE A 207 -1.28 16.32 7.51
CA PHE A 207 -1.18 15.76 6.17
C PHE A 207 -0.70 14.30 6.20
N LEU A 208 0.27 13.97 7.06
CA LEU A 208 0.69 12.58 7.25
C LEU A 208 -0.46 11.71 7.77
N ASN A 209 -1.31 12.26 8.65
CA ASN A 209 -2.53 11.58 9.08
C ASN A 209 -3.44 11.30 7.88
N LYS A 210 -3.79 12.33 7.08
CA LYS A 210 -4.65 12.18 5.89
C LYS A 210 -4.13 11.16 4.88
N ILE A 211 -2.84 11.22 4.55
CA ILE A 211 -2.28 10.38 3.49
C ILE A 211 -2.23 8.90 3.87
N TRP A 212 -2.03 8.60 5.16
CA TRP A 212 -2.11 7.23 5.67
C TRP A 212 -3.49 6.60 5.41
N TYR A 213 -4.56 7.35 5.70
CA TYR A 213 -5.95 6.92 5.50
C TYR A 213 -6.38 6.91 4.04
N ALA A 214 -5.83 7.79 3.21
CA ALA A 214 -6.01 7.73 1.76
C ALA A 214 -5.42 6.43 1.17
N GLY A 215 -4.26 5.98 1.67
CA GLY A 215 -3.69 4.68 1.29
C GLY A 215 -4.58 3.51 1.71
N ALA A 216 -5.06 3.51 2.96
CA ALA A 216 -6.00 2.50 3.46
C ALA A 216 -7.29 2.45 2.62
N TYR A 217 -7.87 3.61 2.30
CA TYR A 217 -9.09 3.70 1.51
C TYR A 217 -8.90 3.27 0.06
N THR A 218 -7.72 3.56 -0.51
CA THR A 218 -7.34 3.09 -1.85
C THR A 218 -7.34 1.55 -1.92
N ILE A 219 -6.76 0.90 -0.90
CA ILE A 219 -6.78 -0.57 -0.79
C ILE A 219 -8.22 -1.10 -0.65
N GLN A 220 -9.07 -0.42 0.12
CA GLN A 220 -10.48 -0.83 0.23
C GLN A 220 -11.19 -0.74 -1.12
N LEU A 221 -11.05 0.36 -1.86
CA LEU A 221 -11.66 0.56 -3.17
C LEU A 221 -11.23 -0.51 -4.17
N SER A 222 -9.95 -0.90 -4.14
CA SER A 222 -9.37 -1.91 -5.04
C SER A 222 -9.48 -3.35 -4.53
N THR A 223 -10.08 -3.57 -3.35
CA THR A 223 -10.50 -4.92 -2.94
C THR A 223 -11.91 -5.18 -3.44
N ILE A 224 -12.00 -5.84 -4.59
CA ILE A 224 -13.22 -6.01 -5.36
C ILE A 224 -13.83 -7.40 -5.16
N PRO A 225 -15.11 -7.63 -5.51
CA PRO A 225 -15.63 -8.98 -5.70
C PRO A 225 -14.84 -9.71 -6.77
N SER A 226 -14.41 -10.95 -6.47
CA SER A 226 -13.57 -11.73 -7.39
C SER A 226 -14.23 -12.02 -8.74
N SER A 227 -15.55 -11.86 -8.85
CA SER A 227 -16.33 -11.99 -10.09
C SER A 227 -16.48 -10.68 -10.88
N THR A 228 -15.68 -9.67 -10.55
CA THR A 228 -15.84 -8.33 -11.13
C THR A 228 -14.55 -7.70 -11.67
N GLY A 229 -13.63 -8.53 -12.16
CA GLY A 229 -12.52 -8.07 -12.97
C GLY A 229 -12.97 -7.46 -14.29
N ARG A 230 -12.07 -6.72 -14.93
CA ARG A 230 -12.29 -6.12 -16.24
C ARG A 230 -12.27 -7.19 -17.32
N GLY A 231 -13.33 -7.32 -18.11
CA GLY A 231 -13.35 -8.19 -19.29
C GLY A 231 -12.27 -7.81 -20.30
N HIS A 232 -11.64 -8.80 -20.92
CA HIS A 232 -10.56 -8.56 -21.89
C HIS A 232 -11.11 -7.92 -23.17
N ASP A 233 -10.44 -6.84 -23.59
CA ASP A 233 -10.67 -6.04 -24.78
C ASP A 233 -10.62 -6.82 -26.11
N HIS A 234 -9.95 -7.98 -26.19
CA HIS A 234 -9.94 -8.83 -27.39
C HIS A 234 -11.32 -9.38 -27.78
N PHE A 235 -12.25 -9.44 -26.83
CA PHE A 235 -13.62 -9.92 -27.05
C PHE A 235 -14.68 -8.82 -26.97
N MET A 236 -14.28 -7.58 -26.67
CA MET A 236 -15.19 -6.46 -26.50
C MET A 236 -15.33 -5.66 -27.80
N GLU A 237 -16.53 -5.14 -28.03
CA GLU A 237 -16.75 -4.14 -29.08
C GLU A 237 -15.90 -2.89 -28.78
N ARG A 238 -15.66 -2.04 -29.79
CA ARG A 238 -14.88 -0.79 -29.64
C ARG A 238 -15.48 0.20 -28.62
N TYR A 239 -16.68 -0.07 -28.12
CA TYR A 239 -17.43 0.80 -27.21
C TYR A 239 -18.00 0.01 -26.02
N GLY A 240 -18.03 0.66 -24.85
CA GLY A 240 -18.56 0.10 -23.61
C GLY A 240 -17.49 -0.51 -22.71
N TYR A 241 -17.92 -1.00 -21.56
CA TYR A 241 -17.06 -1.70 -20.60
C TYR A 241 -17.79 -2.90 -20.00
N ASP A 242 -17.03 -3.89 -19.55
CA ASP A 242 -17.54 -5.07 -18.87
C ASP A 242 -16.67 -5.37 -17.64
N ASN A 243 -17.29 -5.37 -16.46
CA ASN A 243 -16.65 -5.71 -15.19
C ASN A 243 -17.28 -6.97 -14.57
N SER A 244 -17.49 -8.01 -15.37
CA SER A 244 -18.02 -9.32 -14.92
C SER A 244 -17.04 -10.48 -15.08
N ALA A 245 -15.78 -10.21 -15.42
CA ALA A 245 -14.78 -11.26 -15.56
C ALA A 245 -14.30 -11.77 -14.18
N PRO A 246 -13.99 -13.07 -14.04
CA PRO A 246 -13.27 -13.57 -12.86
C PRO A 246 -11.86 -12.98 -12.78
N ALA A 247 -11.46 -12.46 -11.62
CA ALA A 247 -10.13 -11.90 -11.34
C ALA A 247 -9.48 -12.49 -10.08
N GLY A 248 -10.07 -13.53 -9.49
CA GLY A 248 -9.56 -14.17 -8.29
C GLY A 248 -10.42 -15.34 -7.85
N TYR A 249 -9.92 -16.10 -6.88
CA TYR A 249 -10.75 -17.06 -6.15
C TYR A 249 -11.54 -16.40 -5.02
N GLY A 250 -12.48 -17.14 -4.43
CA GLY A 250 -13.23 -16.69 -3.26
C GLY A 250 -14.17 -15.50 -3.53
N ARG A 251 -14.45 -14.73 -2.48
CA ARG A 251 -15.43 -13.63 -2.49
C ARG A 251 -14.80 -12.27 -2.80
N ALA A 252 -13.52 -12.08 -2.51
CA ALA A 252 -12.81 -10.82 -2.64
C ALA A 252 -11.39 -11.03 -3.16
N VAL A 253 -10.87 -10.05 -3.89
CA VAL A 253 -9.49 -10.02 -4.37
C VAL A 253 -8.98 -8.58 -4.39
N LEU A 254 -7.73 -8.37 -3.96
CA LEU A 254 -7.03 -7.10 -4.08
C LEU A 254 -6.42 -6.98 -5.48
N THR A 255 -6.81 -5.95 -6.22
CA THR A 255 -6.34 -5.64 -7.58
C THR A 255 -5.43 -4.41 -7.62
N ASP A 256 -4.82 -4.16 -8.78
CA ASP A 256 -4.03 -2.97 -9.10
C ASP A 256 -4.83 -1.67 -8.99
N GLY A 257 -6.10 -1.71 -9.39
CA GLY A 257 -6.93 -0.54 -9.51
C GLY A 257 -8.39 -0.85 -9.27
N ALA A 258 -9.13 0.16 -8.82
CA ALA A 258 -10.56 0.03 -8.62
C ALA A 258 -11.36 0.37 -9.89
N ARG A 259 -10.88 1.29 -10.76
CA ARG A 259 -11.59 1.68 -12.00
C ARG A 259 -11.18 0.81 -13.18
N ARG A 260 -9.93 0.96 -13.64
CA ARG A 260 -9.35 0.25 -14.78
C ARG A 260 -8.62 -1.01 -14.34
N ASP A 261 -8.30 -1.88 -15.31
CA ASP A 261 -7.66 -3.21 -15.20
C ASP A 261 -8.37 -4.21 -14.29
N ARG A 262 -8.58 -3.84 -13.02
CA ARG A 262 -9.28 -4.63 -12.00
C ARG A 262 -8.76 -6.07 -11.98
N THR A 263 -7.43 -6.20 -11.98
CA THR A 263 -6.73 -7.47 -12.16
C THR A 263 -5.60 -7.61 -11.14
N VAL A 264 -5.19 -8.86 -10.89
CA VAL A 264 -4.04 -9.14 -10.03
C VAL A 264 -2.75 -8.99 -10.82
N TRP A 265 -2.09 -7.84 -10.66
CA TRP A 265 -0.74 -7.58 -11.14
C TRP A 265 0.29 -7.98 -10.08
N ALA A 266 1.30 -8.76 -10.44
CA ALA A 266 2.21 -9.35 -9.45
C ALA A 266 3.10 -8.32 -8.73
N GLY A 267 3.59 -7.30 -9.44
CA GLY A 267 4.51 -6.29 -8.92
C GLY A 267 3.84 -5.28 -7.99
N ASP A 268 2.62 -4.85 -8.30
CA ASP A 268 1.80 -3.94 -7.47
C ASP A 268 1.70 -4.37 -6.01
N ARG A 269 1.65 -5.70 -5.84
CA ARG A 269 1.51 -6.37 -4.56
C ARG A 269 2.73 -6.25 -3.66
N ALA A 270 3.89 -5.85 -4.20
CA ALA A 270 5.09 -5.53 -3.43
C ALA A 270 4.81 -4.46 -2.36
N ILE A 271 4.00 -3.46 -2.70
CA ILE A 271 3.58 -2.40 -1.76
C ILE A 271 2.22 -2.74 -1.16
N SER A 272 1.23 -3.07 -2.00
CA SER A 272 -0.16 -3.10 -1.56
C SER A 272 -0.46 -4.19 -0.53
N THR A 273 0.21 -5.35 -0.59
CA THR A 273 0.05 -6.44 0.39
C THR A 273 0.51 -5.99 1.79
N THR A 274 1.69 -5.36 1.87
CA THR A 274 2.23 -4.87 3.14
C THR A 274 1.40 -3.71 3.68
N ALA A 275 1.01 -2.76 2.83
CA ALA A 275 0.15 -1.66 3.24
C ALA A 275 -1.21 -2.15 3.73
N GLN A 276 -1.79 -3.19 3.11
CA GLN A 276 -3.04 -3.80 3.53
C GLN A 276 -2.95 -4.39 4.95
N HIS A 277 -1.82 -5.03 5.29
CA HIS A 277 -1.60 -5.52 6.66
C HIS A 277 -1.59 -4.37 7.68
N TYR A 278 -0.78 -3.33 7.47
CA TYR A 278 -0.67 -2.22 8.42
C TYR A 278 -1.95 -1.38 8.56
N THR A 279 -2.83 -1.39 7.56
CA THR A 279 -4.04 -0.56 7.54
C THR A 279 -5.30 -1.34 7.90
N LEU A 280 -5.63 -2.37 7.12
CA LEU A 280 -6.89 -3.10 7.20
C LEU A 280 -6.75 -4.44 7.93
N ASN A 281 -5.53 -4.99 8.01
CA ASN A 281 -5.25 -6.35 8.48
C ASN A 281 -6.10 -7.42 7.74
N ASP A 282 -6.22 -7.28 6.42
CA ASP A 282 -6.99 -8.18 5.57
C ASP A 282 -6.09 -9.10 4.75
N ALA A 283 -5.66 -10.23 5.31
CA ALA A 283 -4.87 -11.20 4.56
C ALA A 283 -5.69 -11.97 3.50
N TYR A 284 -7.02 -12.07 3.67
CA TYR A 284 -7.89 -12.89 2.84
C TYR A 284 -7.84 -12.51 1.36
N SER A 285 -8.05 -11.23 1.04
CA SER A 285 -8.02 -10.76 -0.35
C SER A 285 -6.62 -10.78 -0.98
N SER A 286 -5.59 -10.78 -0.15
CA SER A 286 -4.22 -11.07 -0.58
C SER A 286 -4.03 -12.56 -0.91
N GLN A 287 -4.50 -13.48 -0.06
CA GLN A 287 -4.41 -14.93 -0.31
C GLN A 287 -5.09 -15.33 -1.62
N THR A 288 -6.33 -14.88 -1.84
CA THR A 288 -7.11 -15.24 -3.04
C THR A 288 -6.44 -14.79 -4.34
N GLY A 289 -5.80 -13.62 -4.34
CA GLY A 289 -5.07 -13.13 -5.51
C GLY A 289 -3.74 -13.85 -5.76
N ILE A 290 -3.03 -14.27 -4.70
CA ILE A 290 -1.83 -15.11 -4.86
C ILE A 290 -2.21 -16.50 -5.36
N GLU A 291 -3.25 -17.10 -4.81
CA GLU A 291 -3.79 -18.37 -5.33
C GLU A 291 -4.15 -18.26 -6.80
N TRP A 292 -4.78 -17.15 -7.20
CA TRP A 292 -5.14 -16.88 -8.59
C TRP A 292 -3.93 -16.78 -9.52
N LEU A 293 -2.88 -16.05 -9.14
CA LEU A 293 -1.62 -15.96 -9.90
C LEU A 293 -0.95 -17.34 -10.06
N PHE A 294 -0.81 -18.08 -8.97
CA PHE A 294 -0.13 -19.38 -8.96
C PHE A 294 -0.90 -20.47 -9.67
N ALA A 295 -2.23 -20.37 -9.76
CA ALA A 295 -3.02 -21.31 -10.56
C ALA A 295 -2.69 -21.23 -12.06
N GLN A 296 -2.16 -20.10 -12.54
CA GLN A 296 -1.84 -19.88 -13.95
C GLN A 296 -0.38 -20.21 -14.30
N GLN A 297 0.47 -20.54 -13.33
CA GLN A 297 1.90 -20.77 -13.55
C GLN A 297 2.13 -21.71 -14.75
N ASP A 298 3.11 -21.37 -15.60
CA ASP A 298 3.48 -22.24 -16.72
C ASP A 298 3.97 -23.59 -16.15
N PRO A 299 3.30 -24.71 -16.47
CA PRO A 299 3.63 -25.99 -15.88
C PRO A 299 4.94 -26.60 -16.37
N MET A 300 5.45 -26.15 -17.51
CA MET A 300 6.68 -26.64 -18.12
C MET A 300 7.88 -25.89 -17.58
N THR A 301 7.78 -24.57 -17.49
CA THR A 301 8.92 -23.70 -17.14
C THR A 301 8.91 -23.27 -15.68
N GLY A 302 7.74 -23.20 -15.03
CA GLY A 302 7.57 -22.56 -13.72
C GLY A 302 7.45 -21.03 -13.79
N GLN A 303 7.45 -20.45 -15.00
CA GLN A 303 7.25 -19.01 -15.18
C GLN A 303 5.90 -18.59 -14.59
N MET A 304 5.87 -17.40 -13.99
CA MET A 304 4.65 -16.79 -13.44
C MET A 304 4.15 -15.71 -14.41
N PRO A 305 2.83 -15.47 -14.47
CA PRO A 305 2.27 -14.38 -15.26
C PRO A 305 2.75 -13.00 -14.75
N TYR A 306 2.83 -12.05 -15.67
CA TYR A 306 3.03 -10.62 -15.38
C TYR A 306 1.77 -10.04 -14.70
N ALA A 307 0.62 -10.30 -15.31
CA ALA A 307 -0.72 -10.07 -14.77
C ALA A 307 -1.54 -11.34 -14.89
N ALA A 308 -2.27 -11.73 -13.84
CA ALA A 308 -3.20 -12.84 -13.95
C ALA A 308 -4.33 -12.54 -14.96
N PRO A 309 -5.08 -13.54 -15.43
CA PRO A 309 -6.36 -13.31 -16.09
C PRO A 309 -7.25 -12.42 -15.21
N PRO A 310 -8.08 -11.54 -15.79
CA PRO A 310 -8.49 -11.54 -17.20
C PRO A 310 -7.53 -10.83 -18.18
N ILE A 311 -6.51 -10.11 -17.72
CA ILE A 311 -5.51 -9.49 -18.61
C ILE A 311 -4.56 -10.55 -19.19
N ASP A 312 -4.15 -11.54 -18.38
CA ASP A 312 -3.38 -12.71 -18.82
C ASP A 312 -2.10 -12.37 -19.62
N GLU A 313 -1.27 -11.52 -19.03
CA GLU A 313 -0.02 -11.04 -19.67
C GLU A 313 1.20 -11.76 -19.10
N TRP A 314 2.25 -11.95 -19.92
CA TRP A 314 3.43 -12.74 -19.60
C TRP A 314 4.72 -12.05 -20.07
N GLY A 315 5.88 -12.54 -19.64
CA GLY A 315 7.17 -12.04 -20.17
C GLY A 315 7.83 -10.93 -19.34
N SER A 316 7.61 -10.94 -18.01
CA SER A 316 8.34 -10.12 -17.04
C SER A 316 9.13 -10.97 -16.05
N ASP A 317 10.46 -10.84 -16.02
CA ASP A 317 11.30 -11.50 -15.00
C ASP A 317 11.15 -10.86 -13.62
N THR A 318 10.98 -9.54 -13.54
CA THR A 318 10.83 -8.82 -12.27
C THR A 318 9.51 -9.17 -11.59
N TYR A 319 8.39 -9.14 -12.32
CA TYR A 319 7.07 -9.49 -11.77
C TYR A 319 6.93 -10.99 -11.48
N HIS A 320 7.62 -11.84 -12.26
CA HIS A 320 7.75 -13.25 -11.93
C HIS A 320 8.32 -13.45 -10.51
N MET A 321 9.44 -12.79 -10.21
CA MET A 321 10.07 -12.91 -8.89
C MET A 321 9.27 -12.21 -7.78
N TRP A 322 8.56 -11.12 -8.08
CA TRP A 322 7.63 -10.50 -7.12
C TRP A 322 6.54 -11.48 -6.66
N SER A 323 6.06 -12.38 -7.53
CA SER A 323 5.09 -13.42 -7.12
C SER A 323 5.63 -14.31 -5.99
N ILE A 324 6.92 -14.62 -5.99
CA ILE A 324 7.59 -15.42 -4.95
C ILE A 324 7.71 -14.61 -3.66
N VAL A 325 8.14 -13.35 -3.75
CA VAL A 325 8.28 -12.46 -2.59
C VAL A 325 6.93 -12.24 -1.91
N VAL A 326 5.89 -11.97 -2.70
CA VAL A 326 4.54 -11.70 -2.20
C VAL A 326 3.85 -12.96 -1.67
N LEU A 327 4.18 -14.15 -2.18
CA LEU A 327 3.72 -15.40 -1.56
C LEU A 327 4.18 -15.51 -0.10
N HIS A 328 5.47 -15.25 0.16
CA HIS A 328 6.00 -15.22 1.51
C HIS A 328 5.31 -14.14 2.36
N ASP A 329 5.21 -12.91 1.86
CA ASP A 329 4.65 -11.82 2.64
C ASP A 329 3.16 -12.07 2.96
N THR A 330 2.42 -12.67 2.03
CA THR A 330 1.03 -13.10 2.26
C THR A 330 0.95 -14.21 3.32
N TYR A 331 1.84 -15.21 3.28
CA TYR A 331 1.93 -16.25 4.32
C TYR A 331 2.26 -15.67 5.70
N PHE A 332 3.19 -14.71 5.74
CA PHE A 332 3.59 -14.04 6.97
C PHE A 332 2.41 -13.29 7.58
N TYR A 333 1.77 -12.40 6.81
CA TYR A 333 0.67 -11.59 7.31
C TYR A 333 -0.63 -12.37 7.56
N SER A 334 -0.80 -13.56 6.99
CA SER A 334 -1.95 -14.44 7.25
C SER A 334 -1.84 -15.25 8.53
N GLY A 335 -0.75 -15.09 9.31
CA GLY A 335 -0.56 -15.80 10.57
C GLY A 335 0.22 -17.11 10.45
N GLY A 336 0.93 -17.32 9.33
CA GLY A 336 1.82 -18.46 9.16
C GLY A 336 1.09 -19.79 8.93
N ASP A 337 -0.03 -19.77 8.20
CA ASP A 337 -0.78 -20.99 7.88
C ASP A 337 0.01 -21.89 6.91
N LYS A 338 0.68 -22.91 7.47
CA LYS A 338 1.45 -23.89 6.69
C LYS A 338 0.55 -24.76 5.82
N GLN A 339 -0.68 -25.04 6.27
CA GLN A 339 -1.63 -25.82 5.49
C GLN A 339 -2.00 -25.05 4.23
N TRP A 340 -2.19 -23.73 4.31
CA TRP A 340 -2.43 -22.88 3.15
C TRP A 340 -1.33 -23.03 2.08
N LEU A 341 -0.05 -23.13 2.46
CA LEU A 341 1.05 -23.35 1.51
C LEU A 341 1.10 -24.76 0.92
N LEU A 342 0.75 -25.77 1.73
CA LEU A 342 0.93 -27.19 1.40
C LEU A 342 -0.29 -27.83 0.74
N GLU A 343 -1.47 -27.24 0.89
CA GLU A 343 -2.70 -27.77 0.32
C GLU A 343 -2.65 -27.76 -1.22
N PRO A 344 -2.78 -28.92 -1.89
CA PRO A 344 -2.79 -28.99 -3.35
C PRO A 344 -4.05 -28.33 -3.92
N ARG A 345 -3.87 -27.46 -4.92
CA ARG A 345 -4.97 -26.72 -5.58
C ARG A 345 -4.95 -26.95 -7.08
N GLN A 346 -6.10 -26.76 -7.71
CA GLN A 346 -6.22 -26.86 -9.16
C GLN A 346 -5.25 -25.88 -9.85
N HIS A 347 -4.42 -26.43 -10.73
CA HIS A 347 -3.44 -25.70 -11.52
C HIS A 347 -3.82 -25.79 -13.01
N VAL A 348 -3.37 -24.83 -13.83
CA VAL A 348 -3.66 -24.79 -15.28
C VAL A 348 -3.17 -26.03 -16.04
N SER A 349 -2.23 -26.79 -15.47
CA SER A 349 -1.82 -28.12 -15.99
C SER A 349 -2.88 -29.21 -15.88
N GLY A 350 -3.98 -28.98 -15.16
CA GLY A 350 -4.97 -30.00 -14.81
C GLY A 350 -4.55 -30.89 -13.63
N GLN A 351 -3.38 -30.66 -13.02
CA GLN A 351 -2.95 -31.33 -11.80
C GLN A 351 -3.27 -30.48 -10.57
N ASN A 352 -3.30 -31.11 -9.39
CA ASN A 352 -3.31 -30.39 -8.14
C ASN A 352 -1.86 -30.12 -7.68
N VAL A 353 -1.51 -28.85 -7.52
CA VAL A 353 -0.16 -28.39 -7.13
C VAL A 353 -0.30 -27.49 -5.90
N SER A 354 0.53 -27.69 -4.88
CA SER A 354 0.55 -26.80 -3.72
C SER A 354 1.31 -25.51 -4.04
N LEU A 355 1.03 -24.43 -3.29
CA LEU A 355 1.75 -23.17 -3.47
C LEU A 355 3.25 -23.33 -3.23
N TRP A 356 3.64 -24.19 -2.28
CA TRP A 356 5.05 -24.50 -2.04
C TRP A 356 5.75 -25.15 -3.25
N GLU A 357 5.13 -26.16 -3.86
CA GLU A 357 5.70 -26.83 -5.04
C GLU A 357 5.77 -25.88 -6.24
N ALA A 358 4.74 -25.06 -6.44
CA ALA A 358 4.74 -24.05 -7.49
C ALA A 358 5.81 -22.96 -7.25
N ALA A 359 6.01 -22.52 -6.00
CA ALA A 359 7.05 -21.56 -5.65
C ALA A 359 8.47 -22.11 -5.91
N LYS A 360 8.72 -23.40 -5.63
CA LYS A 360 9.99 -24.04 -5.99
C LYS A 360 10.22 -24.08 -7.51
N ARG A 361 9.18 -24.31 -8.31
CA ARG A 361 9.28 -24.23 -9.78
C ARG A 361 9.59 -22.82 -10.25
N ALA A 362 8.93 -21.81 -9.67
CA ALA A 362 9.20 -20.41 -9.97
C ALA A 362 10.63 -20.01 -9.62
N LEU A 363 11.12 -20.39 -8.44
CA LEU A 363 12.49 -20.09 -8.07
C LEU A 363 13.50 -20.78 -8.99
N ARG A 364 13.24 -22.03 -9.40
CA ARG A 364 14.09 -22.75 -10.36
C ARG A 364 14.18 -22.01 -11.69
N TYR A 365 13.05 -21.51 -12.21
CA TYR A 365 13.03 -20.70 -13.43
C TYR A 365 13.97 -19.48 -13.33
N SER A 366 13.99 -18.81 -12.18
CA SER A 366 14.90 -17.69 -11.93
C SER A 366 16.36 -18.13 -11.80
N LEU A 367 16.63 -19.25 -11.12
CA LEU A 367 17.98 -19.81 -10.95
C LEU A 367 18.62 -20.22 -12.29
N GLU A 368 17.84 -20.77 -13.23
CA GLU A 368 18.30 -21.11 -14.58
C GLU A 368 18.77 -19.89 -15.39
N LYS A 369 18.39 -18.68 -14.96
CA LYS A 369 18.82 -17.42 -15.58
C LYS A 369 20.10 -16.84 -14.97
N LEU A 370 20.64 -17.43 -13.89
CA LEU A 370 21.93 -17.03 -13.33
C LEU A 370 23.05 -17.24 -14.36
N ASP A 371 23.75 -16.17 -14.72
CA ASP A 371 24.78 -16.17 -15.77
C ASP A 371 24.32 -16.66 -17.17
N ALA A 372 23.01 -16.62 -17.43
CA ALA A 372 22.44 -17.05 -18.71
C ALA A 372 22.54 -16.00 -19.83
N GLY A 373 23.35 -14.94 -19.67
CA GLY A 373 23.61 -13.96 -20.71
C GLY A 373 24.34 -14.55 -21.93
N PRO A 374 24.48 -13.81 -23.04
CA PRO A 374 25.22 -14.27 -24.20
C PRO A 374 26.66 -14.69 -23.85
N ASP A 375 27.21 -15.70 -24.52
CA ASP A 375 28.61 -16.15 -24.30
C ASP A 375 29.65 -15.08 -24.65
N THR A 376 29.24 -14.04 -25.39
CA THR A 376 30.07 -12.87 -25.70
C THR A 376 30.20 -11.89 -24.54
N GLU A 377 29.37 -12.02 -23.50
CA GLU A 377 29.43 -11.16 -22.32
C GLU A 377 30.08 -11.90 -21.13
N PRO A 378 30.77 -11.18 -20.23
CA PRO A 378 31.23 -11.75 -18.97
C PRO A 378 30.07 -12.39 -18.21
N LYS A 379 30.38 -13.41 -17.40
CA LYS A 379 29.45 -14.08 -16.48
C LYS A 379 29.68 -13.55 -15.06
N PRO A 380 29.00 -12.45 -14.66
CA PRO A 380 29.29 -11.73 -13.42
C PRO A 380 28.80 -12.43 -12.14
N GLY A 381 28.05 -13.52 -12.23
CA GLY A 381 27.32 -14.11 -11.10
C GLY A 381 25.97 -13.43 -10.86
N LEU A 382 25.31 -12.94 -11.92
CA LEU A 382 24.04 -12.21 -11.85
C LEU A 382 22.97 -12.90 -12.70
N LEU A 383 21.70 -12.75 -12.31
CA LEU A 383 20.55 -13.16 -13.12
C LEU A 383 20.48 -12.32 -14.39
N TRP A 384 20.31 -12.98 -15.53
CA TRP A 384 20.14 -12.37 -16.84
C TRP A 384 18.66 -12.18 -17.19
N VAL A 385 18.25 -10.93 -17.41
CA VAL A 385 16.89 -10.58 -17.81
C VAL A 385 16.74 -10.62 -19.33
N ASN A 386 15.95 -11.58 -19.81
CA ASN A 386 15.55 -11.68 -21.21
C ASN A 386 14.04 -11.49 -21.41
N HIS A 387 13.24 -11.56 -20.35
CA HIS A 387 11.82 -11.26 -20.34
C HIS A 387 11.63 -9.84 -19.77
N LYS A 388 11.49 -8.87 -20.68
CA LYS A 388 11.76 -7.45 -20.43
C LYS A 388 10.54 -6.61 -20.07
N LEU A 389 9.34 -7.18 -19.99
CA LEU A 389 8.18 -6.38 -19.58
C LEU A 389 8.36 -5.91 -18.14
N ASP A 390 8.23 -4.62 -17.94
CA ASP A 390 8.29 -3.99 -16.62
C ASP A 390 7.63 -2.61 -16.71
N TRP A 391 6.75 -2.29 -15.78
CA TRP A 391 5.87 -1.14 -15.92
C TRP A 391 6.67 0.17 -16.05
N GLY A 392 6.38 0.93 -17.10
CA GLY A 392 6.94 2.26 -17.33
C GLY A 392 8.42 2.32 -17.71
N ARG A 393 9.15 1.20 -17.79
CA ARG A 393 10.60 1.22 -18.03
C ARG A 393 10.96 1.25 -19.53
N ILE A 394 11.96 2.05 -19.88
CA ILE A 394 12.70 1.91 -21.14
C ILE A 394 14.11 1.41 -20.79
N ASN A 395 14.65 0.42 -21.51
CA ASN A 395 15.96 -0.22 -21.27
C ASN A 395 16.01 -1.32 -20.19
N GLN A 396 14.91 -2.04 -19.96
CA GLN A 396 14.94 -3.30 -19.20
C GLN A 396 15.75 -4.38 -19.93
N GLY A 397 16.37 -5.30 -19.18
CA GLY A 397 17.13 -6.43 -19.72
C GLY A 397 18.57 -6.54 -19.23
N GLY A 398 19.21 -7.64 -19.61
CA GLY A 398 20.60 -7.92 -19.27
C GLY A 398 20.80 -8.23 -17.79
N TYR A 399 22.02 -8.02 -17.29
CA TYR A 399 22.31 -8.11 -15.84
C TYR A 399 21.80 -6.88 -15.10
N ASN A 400 20.48 -6.78 -14.95
CA ASN A 400 19.76 -5.63 -14.41
C ASN A 400 19.75 -5.58 -12.87
N LEU A 401 19.93 -4.37 -12.31
CA LEU A 401 20.00 -4.12 -10.88
C LEU A 401 18.70 -4.47 -10.15
N ALA A 402 17.57 -3.94 -10.60
CA ALA A 402 16.27 -4.14 -9.94
C ALA A 402 15.91 -5.64 -9.91
N ALA A 403 16.06 -6.32 -11.04
CA ALA A 403 15.83 -7.76 -11.13
C ALA A 403 16.74 -8.56 -10.19
N ASN A 404 18.03 -8.25 -10.11
CA ASN A 404 18.95 -8.96 -9.22
C ASN A 404 18.69 -8.67 -7.73
N CYS A 405 18.21 -7.47 -7.37
CA CYS A 405 17.76 -7.17 -6.01
C CYS A 405 16.50 -7.97 -5.65
N ILE A 406 15.52 -8.07 -6.56
CA ILE A 406 14.31 -8.87 -6.33
C ILE A 406 14.66 -10.37 -6.28
N PHE A 407 15.63 -10.83 -7.08
CA PHE A 407 16.12 -12.21 -7.04
C PHE A 407 16.73 -12.58 -5.68
N VAL A 408 17.59 -11.71 -5.14
CA VAL A 408 18.11 -11.82 -3.77
C VAL A 408 16.96 -11.94 -2.78
N ARG A 409 15.95 -11.07 -2.88
CA ARG A 409 14.80 -11.09 -1.99
C ARG A 409 13.98 -12.38 -2.10
N ALA A 410 13.75 -12.87 -3.31
CA ALA A 410 13.01 -14.10 -3.57
C ALA A 410 13.74 -15.32 -2.96
N LEU A 411 15.06 -15.40 -3.11
CA LEU A 411 15.87 -16.44 -2.47
C LEU A 411 15.79 -16.36 -0.93
N GLU A 412 15.96 -15.18 -0.34
CA GLU A 412 15.81 -14.98 1.11
C GLU A 412 14.43 -15.45 1.62
N LYS A 413 13.37 -15.11 0.87
CA LYS A 413 12.00 -15.53 1.22
C LYS A 413 11.79 -17.02 1.09
N MET A 414 12.38 -17.66 0.08
CA MET A 414 12.31 -19.11 -0.10
C MET A 414 13.11 -19.85 0.97
N VAL A 415 14.25 -19.32 1.42
CA VAL A 415 14.99 -19.84 2.59
C VAL A 415 14.14 -19.77 3.85
N ALA A 416 13.46 -18.65 4.11
CA ALA A 416 12.57 -18.51 5.25
C ALA A 416 11.39 -19.50 5.19
N LEU A 417 10.71 -19.61 4.06
CA LEU A 417 9.60 -20.56 3.88
C LEU A 417 10.07 -22.02 4.01
N SER A 418 11.25 -22.36 3.49
CA SER A 418 11.80 -23.72 3.59
C SER A 418 12.03 -24.15 5.04
N SER A 419 12.45 -23.21 5.88
CA SER A 419 12.66 -23.41 7.32
C SER A 419 11.33 -23.62 8.05
N GLU A 420 10.31 -22.84 7.69
CA GLU A 420 8.96 -23.00 8.23
C GLU A 420 8.30 -24.33 7.86
N ILE A 421 8.46 -24.77 6.61
CA ILE A 421 7.86 -26.00 6.10
C ILE A 421 8.64 -27.25 6.57
N GLY A 422 9.94 -27.11 6.85
CA GLY A 422 10.83 -28.24 7.14
C GLY A 422 11.37 -28.93 5.88
N ASP A 423 11.30 -28.29 4.72
CA ASP A 423 11.85 -28.76 3.43
C ASP A 423 13.14 -27.99 3.11
N SER A 424 14.22 -28.30 3.82
CA SER A 424 15.46 -27.51 3.80
C SER A 424 16.52 -27.99 2.80
N VAL A 425 16.19 -28.89 1.88
CA VAL A 425 17.17 -29.56 0.98
C VAL A 425 18.00 -28.55 0.19
N ASP A 426 17.36 -27.54 -0.40
CA ASP A 426 18.01 -26.53 -1.24
C ASP A 426 18.38 -25.25 -0.48
N SER A 427 17.98 -25.12 0.79
CA SER A 427 18.08 -23.88 1.58
C SER A 427 19.51 -23.34 1.70
N VAL A 428 20.50 -24.23 1.85
CA VAL A 428 21.92 -23.87 1.94
C VAL A 428 22.42 -23.30 0.62
N TYR A 429 22.04 -23.91 -0.51
CA TYR A 429 22.42 -23.41 -1.84
C TYR A 429 21.78 -22.06 -2.13
N TRP A 430 20.51 -21.88 -1.80
CA TRP A 430 19.83 -20.58 -1.95
C TRP A 430 20.47 -19.49 -1.07
N ALA A 431 20.76 -19.79 0.20
CA ALA A 431 21.43 -18.86 1.11
C ALA A 431 22.83 -18.47 0.61
N GLN A 432 23.60 -19.42 0.08
CA GLN A 432 24.90 -19.11 -0.53
C GLN A 432 24.73 -18.24 -1.78
N THR A 433 23.75 -18.54 -2.63
CA THR A 433 23.44 -17.76 -3.84
C THR A 433 23.07 -16.31 -3.51
N VAL A 434 22.34 -16.07 -2.41
CA VAL A 434 22.05 -14.72 -1.91
C VAL A 434 23.33 -13.92 -1.70
N GLU A 435 24.28 -14.48 -0.97
CA GLU A 435 25.54 -13.80 -0.64
C GLU A 435 26.41 -13.59 -1.89
N ASP A 436 26.42 -14.56 -2.81
CA ASP A 436 27.16 -14.49 -4.06
C ASP A 436 26.63 -13.38 -4.97
N VAL A 437 25.30 -13.31 -5.15
CA VAL A 437 24.63 -12.28 -5.96
C VAL A 437 24.78 -10.90 -5.32
N LYS A 438 24.66 -10.76 -3.98
CA LYS A 438 24.92 -9.48 -3.29
C LYS A 438 26.34 -8.97 -3.55
N ARG A 439 27.35 -9.85 -3.49
CA ARG A 439 28.73 -9.47 -3.84
C ARG A 439 28.86 -9.07 -5.31
N ALA A 440 28.30 -9.86 -6.23
CA ALA A 440 28.31 -9.54 -7.65
C ALA A 440 27.66 -8.19 -7.98
N ILE A 441 26.53 -7.84 -7.34
CA ILE A 441 25.89 -6.52 -7.52
C ILE A 441 26.86 -5.41 -7.09
N ASN A 442 27.48 -5.54 -5.91
CA ASN A 442 28.41 -4.55 -5.37
C ASN A 442 29.70 -4.39 -6.19
N ASP A 443 30.19 -5.48 -6.78
CA ASP A 443 31.42 -5.46 -7.57
C ASP A 443 31.20 -4.98 -9.01
N ARG A 444 30.02 -5.24 -9.58
CA ARG A 444 29.76 -5.07 -11.02
C ARG A 444 28.90 -3.86 -11.35
N LEU A 445 27.95 -3.52 -10.48
CA LEU A 445 26.95 -2.48 -10.76
C LEU A 445 27.23 -1.18 -10.01
N TRP A 446 28.05 -1.18 -8.95
CA TRP A 446 28.41 0.05 -8.25
C TRP A 446 29.20 1.01 -9.14
N ASP A 447 28.77 2.28 -9.19
CA ASP A 447 29.48 3.39 -9.81
C ASP A 447 30.02 4.33 -8.72
N GLU A 448 31.34 4.30 -8.55
CA GLU A 448 32.04 5.08 -7.52
C GLU A 448 31.92 6.60 -7.75
N ASN A 449 31.78 7.06 -8.99
CA ASN A 449 31.68 8.49 -9.29
C ASN A 449 30.27 9.00 -9.01
N GLN A 450 29.24 8.24 -9.40
CA GLN A 450 27.84 8.60 -9.13
C GLN A 450 27.48 8.41 -7.66
N GLY A 451 28.14 7.47 -6.96
CA GLY A 451 27.75 7.05 -5.62
C GLY A 451 26.44 6.28 -5.61
N MET A 452 26.14 5.60 -6.71
CA MET A 452 24.92 4.85 -6.97
C MET A 452 25.23 3.60 -7.79
N TYR A 453 24.29 2.66 -7.82
CA TYR A 453 24.38 1.51 -8.71
C TYR A 453 23.84 1.88 -10.10
N ARG A 454 24.47 1.31 -11.14
CA ARG A 454 24.05 1.38 -12.53
C ARG A 454 22.90 0.42 -12.78
N ASP A 455 22.06 0.76 -13.75
CA ASP A 455 20.86 0.00 -14.08
C ASP A 455 21.16 -1.42 -14.56
N ASN A 456 22.22 -1.58 -15.32
CA ASN A 456 22.75 -2.86 -15.75
C ASN A 456 24.23 -2.71 -16.15
N THR A 457 24.90 -3.81 -16.47
CA THR A 457 26.34 -3.85 -16.81
C THR A 457 26.72 -3.01 -18.03
N THR A 458 25.77 -2.70 -18.92
CA THR A 458 25.98 -1.96 -20.18
C THR A 458 25.52 -0.50 -20.13
N SER A 459 24.80 -0.11 -19.08
CA SER A 459 24.22 1.22 -18.93
C SER A 459 25.06 2.11 -18.00
N THR A 460 24.90 3.43 -18.14
CA THR A 460 25.39 4.45 -17.20
C THR A 460 24.26 5.09 -16.38
N LEU A 461 23.01 4.68 -16.65
CA LEU A 461 21.83 5.14 -15.91
C LEU A 461 21.90 4.65 -14.45
N SER A 462 21.61 5.52 -13.50
CA SER A 462 21.36 5.14 -12.10
C SER A 462 19.85 5.16 -11.85
N PRO A 463 19.19 3.99 -11.83
CA PRO A 463 17.73 3.95 -11.77
C PRO A 463 17.24 4.23 -10.35
N GLN A 464 16.03 4.78 -10.22
CA GLN A 464 15.38 5.03 -8.94
C GLN A 464 14.99 3.70 -8.28
N ASP A 465 14.35 2.79 -9.02
CA ASP A 465 13.86 1.52 -8.49
C ASP A 465 14.98 0.62 -7.97
N GLY A 466 15.99 0.29 -8.78
CA GLY A 466 17.04 -0.65 -8.43
C GLY A 466 17.90 -0.16 -7.27
N ASN A 467 18.17 1.16 -7.20
CA ASN A 467 18.87 1.75 -6.06
C ASN A 467 18.01 1.74 -4.78
N SER A 468 16.71 1.98 -4.91
CA SER A 468 15.77 1.88 -3.78
C SER A 468 15.65 0.44 -3.27
N LEU A 469 15.55 -0.54 -4.18
CA LEU A 469 15.48 -1.97 -3.84
C LEU A 469 16.79 -2.48 -3.24
N ALA A 470 17.95 -2.00 -3.71
CA ALA A 470 19.24 -2.34 -3.12
C ALA A 470 19.34 -1.93 -1.65
N LEU A 471 18.79 -0.76 -1.30
CA LEU A 471 18.67 -0.29 0.09
C LEU A 471 17.63 -1.10 0.87
N TRP A 472 16.43 -1.27 0.32
CA TRP A 472 15.34 -1.96 1.00
C TRP A 472 15.69 -3.42 1.32
N PHE A 473 16.36 -4.13 0.40
CA PHE A 473 16.70 -5.54 0.57
C PHE A 473 18.12 -5.77 1.13
N GLY A 474 18.77 -4.73 1.67
CA GLY A 474 20.05 -4.87 2.34
C GLY A 474 21.17 -5.40 1.44
N VAL A 475 21.16 -5.03 0.15
CA VAL A 475 22.21 -5.34 -0.82
C VAL A 475 23.39 -4.38 -0.65
N VAL A 476 23.14 -3.14 -0.24
CA VAL A 476 24.20 -2.14 -0.03
C VAL A 476 25.11 -2.56 1.13
N ASN A 477 26.42 -2.65 0.87
CA ASN A 477 27.37 -3.30 1.78
C ASN A 477 28.11 -2.35 2.76
N SER A 478 27.74 -1.07 2.83
CA SER A 478 28.31 -0.13 3.80
C SER A 478 27.32 1.01 4.13
N ARG A 479 27.48 1.61 5.31
CA ARG A 479 26.64 2.74 5.74
C ARG A 479 26.86 3.97 4.86
N GLU A 480 28.11 4.21 4.48
CA GLU A 480 28.53 5.34 3.64
C GLU A 480 27.88 5.22 2.26
N LYS A 481 27.92 4.03 1.65
CA LYS A 481 27.20 3.78 0.39
C LYS A 481 25.70 3.98 0.55
N SER A 482 25.10 3.51 1.65
CA SER A 482 23.66 3.68 1.87
C SER A 482 23.25 5.15 1.91
N VAL A 483 24.04 6.01 2.58
CA VAL A 483 23.82 7.46 2.60
C VAL A 483 23.99 8.05 1.21
N ARG A 484 25.05 7.70 0.47
CA ARG A 484 25.29 8.19 -0.89
C ARG A 484 24.16 7.83 -1.86
N VAL A 485 23.64 6.61 -1.78
CA VAL A 485 22.50 6.17 -2.60
C VAL A 485 21.25 7.00 -2.28
N SER A 486 20.95 7.20 -0.99
CA SER A 486 19.84 8.04 -0.53
C SER A 486 19.94 9.49 -1.02
N GLU A 487 21.14 10.09 -0.93
CA GLU A 487 21.42 11.43 -1.47
C GLU A 487 21.32 11.47 -3.01
N GLY A 488 21.76 10.41 -3.68
CA GLY A 488 21.66 10.24 -5.13
C GLY A 488 20.22 10.19 -5.62
N LEU A 489 19.35 9.42 -4.94
CA LEU A 489 17.92 9.36 -5.21
C LEU A 489 17.26 10.75 -5.08
N LYS A 490 17.59 11.48 -4.01
CA LYS A 490 17.08 12.84 -3.77
C LYS A 490 17.42 13.84 -4.89
N LYS A 491 18.52 13.65 -5.64
CA LYS A 491 18.89 14.53 -6.76
C LYS A 491 17.91 14.45 -7.93
N ASN A 492 17.12 13.37 -8.01
CA ASN A 492 16.11 13.20 -9.06
C ASN A 492 14.80 13.96 -8.79
N TRP A 493 14.68 14.62 -7.63
CA TRP A 493 13.47 15.31 -7.26
C TRP A 493 13.34 16.65 -7.99
N ASN A 494 12.11 16.98 -8.35
CA ASN A 494 11.73 18.32 -8.79
C ASN A 494 10.57 18.86 -7.94
N GLU A 495 9.96 19.97 -8.34
CA GLU A 495 8.85 20.58 -7.60
C GLU A 495 7.59 19.71 -7.49
N TYR A 496 7.49 18.63 -8.27
CA TYR A 496 6.33 17.75 -8.33
C TYR A 496 6.57 16.37 -7.70
N GLY A 497 7.82 15.95 -7.48
CA GLY A 497 8.14 14.64 -6.90
C GLY A 497 9.45 14.04 -7.43
N ALA A 498 9.64 12.73 -7.20
CA ALA A 498 10.82 12.00 -7.64
C ALA A 498 10.67 11.52 -9.09
N VAL A 499 11.47 12.09 -10.00
CA VAL A 499 11.44 11.72 -11.43
C VAL A 499 12.28 10.48 -11.65
N ALA A 500 11.68 9.39 -12.12
CA ALA A 500 12.36 8.12 -12.35
C ALA A 500 13.29 8.20 -13.58
N PRO A 501 14.61 8.02 -13.44
CA PRO A 501 15.54 8.05 -14.58
C PRO A 501 15.27 6.96 -15.63
N GLU A 502 14.82 5.78 -15.21
CA GLU A 502 14.46 4.61 -16.02
C GLU A 502 13.13 4.75 -16.78
N SER A 503 12.32 5.74 -16.42
CA SER A 503 10.98 5.96 -16.97
C SER A 503 10.86 7.42 -17.42
N PRO A 504 11.07 7.74 -18.71
CA PRO A 504 11.37 9.09 -19.17
C PRO A 504 10.35 10.15 -18.76
N GLY A 505 10.72 10.92 -17.74
CA GLY A 505 9.90 12.02 -17.21
C GLY A 505 8.70 11.57 -16.38
N MET A 506 8.62 10.30 -15.99
CA MET A 506 7.58 9.78 -15.11
C MET A 506 7.91 10.05 -13.64
N ILE A 507 6.87 10.38 -12.88
CA ILE A 507 6.86 10.29 -11.43
C ILE A 507 5.92 9.15 -11.06
N SER A 508 6.48 8.09 -10.47
CA SER A 508 5.74 6.87 -10.12
C SER A 508 5.58 6.77 -8.60
N THR A 509 4.34 6.71 -8.13
CA THR A 509 4.06 6.48 -6.70
C THR A 509 4.47 5.09 -6.24
N PHE A 510 4.56 4.14 -7.18
CA PHE A 510 5.06 2.79 -6.92
C PHE A 510 6.55 2.80 -6.59
N ILE A 511 7.36 3.31 -7.53
CA ILE A 511 8.83 3.38 -7.37
C ILE A 511 9.20 4.31 -6.22
N SER A 512 8.50 5.44 -6.08
CA SER A 512 8.74 6.36 -4.97
C SER A 512 8.34 5.75 -3.62
N GLY A 513 7.42 4.78 -3.60
CA GLY A 513 7.13 3.96 -2.42
C GLY A 513 8.34 3.12 -1.99
N PHE A 514 9.12 2.58 -2.93
CA PHE A 514 10.41 1.93 -2.64
C PHE A 514 11.42 2.93 -2.10
N GLU A 515 11.49 4.12 -2.69
CA GLU A 515 12.40 5.18 -2.26
C GLU A 515 12.12 5.65 -0.82
N LEU A 516 10.85 5.75 -0.41
CA LEU A 516 10.49 6.03 0.98
C LEU A 516 11.13 5.00 1.93
N ILE A 517 10.96 3.71 1.63
CA ILE A 517 11.50 2.62 2.45
C ILE A 517 13.04 2.66 2.43
N ALA A 518 13.62 2.95 1.27
CA ALA A 518 15.06 3.07 1.06
C ALA A 518 15.68 4.17 1.93
N HIS A 519 15.07 5.35 2.03
CA HIS A 519 15.54 6.44 2.88
C HIS A 519 15.57 6.04 4.37
N PHE A 520 14.55 5.31 4.86
CA PHE A 520 14.59 4.76 6.21
C PHE A 520 15.72 3.72 6.39
N GLY A 521 15.91 2.83 5.40
CA GLY A 521 17.02 1.86 5.39
C GLY A 521 18.41 2.52 5.36
N ALA A 522 18.53 3.67 4.68
CA ALA A 522 19.72 4.52 4.69
C ALA A 522 19.84 5.39 5.96
N GLY A 523 18.91 5.25 6.91
CA GLY A 523 18.81 6.06 8.12
C GLY A 523 18.76 7.56 7.84
N GLN A 524 17.99 7.95 6.83
CA GLN A 524 17.66 9.32 6.44
C GLN A 524 16.14 9.52 6.54
N PRO A 525 15.53 9.33 7.73
CA PRO A 525 14.07 9.28 7.88
C PRO A 525 13.38 10.61 7.50
N GLN A 526 14.00 11.76 7.78
CA GLN A 526 13.46 13.06 7.38
C GLN A 526 13.30 13.17 5.85
N THR A 527 14.26 12.64 5.08
CA THR A 527 14.19 12.64 3.62
C THR A 527 12.95 11.87 3.14
N ALA A 528 12.58 10.75 3.78
CA ALA A 528 11.34 10.06 3.45
C ALA A 528 10.09 10.94 3.71
N ILE A 529 10.04 11.63 4.85
CA ILE A 529 8.92 12.53 5.19
C ILE A 529 8.84 13.70 4.21
N ASP A 530 9.99 14.28 3.84
CA ASP A 530 10.06 15.34 2.84
C ASP A 530 9.51 14.88 1.49
N LEU A 531 9.82 13.65 1.06
CA LEU A 531 9.27 13.08 -0.17
C LEU A 531 7.76 12.86 -0.08
N ILE A 532 7.23 12.39 1.06
CA ILE A 532 5.77 12.27 1.27
C ILE A 532 5.11 13.65 1.07
N ARG A 533 5.63 14.68 1.74
CA ARG A 533 5.06 16.02 1.66
C ARG A 533 5.21 16.66 0.27
N LEU A 534 6.32 16.41 -0.41
CA LEU A 534 6.55 16.90 -1.77
C LEU A 534 5.60 16.22 -2.76
N MET A 535 5.71 14.91 -2.88
CA MET A 535 5.08 14.15 -3.97
C MET A 535 3.62 13.85 -3.69
N TRP A 536 3.30 13.22 -2.54
CA TRP A 536 1.91 12.95 -2.19
C TRP A 536 1.17 14.26 -1.86
N GLY A 537 1.86 15.24 -1.27
CA GLY A 537 1.29 16.57 -1.05
C GLY A 537 0.95 17.31 -2.35
N TYR A 538 1.79 17.17 -3.39
CA TYR A 538 1.47 17.70 -4.71
C TYR A 538 0.21 17.05 -5.29
N VAL A 539 0.17 15.72 -5.45
CA VAL A 539 -0.98 15.04 -6.08
C VAL A 539 -2.27 15.14 -5.27
N TRP A 540 -2.17 15.32 -3.95
CA TRP A 540 -3.32 15.63 -3.10
C TRP A 540 -3.96 16.99 -3.42
N ASN A 541 -3.16 17.95 -3.91
CA ASN A 541 -3.61 19.32 -4.20
C ASN A 541 -3.66 19.65 -5.71
N ALA A 542 -3.26 18.71 -6.57
CA ALA A 542 -3.25 18.89 -8.01
C ALA A 542 -4.66 19.18 -8.58
N PRO A 543 -4.78 19.87 -9.73
CA PRO A 543 -6.08 20.20 -10.34
C PRO A 543 -6.97 18.98 -10.63
N TYR A 544 -6.35 17.82 -10.85
CA TYR A 544 -7.02 16.53 -11.10
C TYR A 544 -7.22 15.69 -9.84
N SER A 545 -6.86 16.17 -8.65
CA SER A 545 -6.93 15.37 -7.44
C SER A 545 -8.36 14.94 -7.08
N VAL A 546 -8.46 13.75 -6.50
CA VAL A 546 -9.71 13.21 -5.95
C VAL A 546 -9.83 13.39 -4.43
N GLN A 547 -8.72 13.72 -3.75
CA GLN A 547 -8.65 13.98 -2.30
C GLN A 547 -9.32 12.91 -1.43
N SER A 548 -9.20 11.65 -1.84
CA SER A 548 -9.74 10.50 -1.10
C SER A 548 -8.93 9.23 -1.31
N SER A 549 -8.36 9.04 -2.50
CA SER A 549 -7.56 7.87 -2.85
C SER A 549 -6.30 8.32 -3.60
N LEU A 550 -5.38 7.38 -3.77
CA LEU A 550 -4.04 7.64 -4.27
C LEU A 550 -3.93 7.30 -5.76
N ILE A 551 -3.31 8.22 -6.50
CA ILE A 551 -3.09 8.14 -7.94
C ILE A 551 -1.97 7.16 -8.28
N GLU A 552 -2.09 6.56 -9.45
CA GLU A 552 -1.14 5.60 -9.99
C GLU A 552 0.24 6.20 -10.34
N GLY A 553 0.25 7.40 -10.91
CA GLY A 553 1.45 8.06 -11.40
C GLY A 553 1.09 9.30 -12.23
N TYR A 554 2.09 10.09 -12.59
CA TYR A 554 1.91 11.33 -13.35
C TYR A 554 3.24 11.81 -13.96
N TYR A 555 3.22 12.93 -14.67
CA TYR A 555 4.39 13.41 -15.40
C TYR A 555 5.22 14.41 -14.60
N LYS A 556 6.51 14.53 -14.94
CA LYS A 556 7.49 15.43 -14.32
C LYS A 556 7.14 16.92 -14.38
N ASP A 557 6.15 17.33 -15.16
CA ASP A 557 5.65 18.71 -15.19
C ASP A 557 4.36 18.88 -14.37
N GLY A 558 4.02 17.87 -13.57
CA GLY A 558 2.87 17.86 -12.70
C GLY A 558 1.56 17.43 -13.38
N ARG A 559 1.50 17.34 -14.71
CA ARG A 559 0.25 16.94 -15.40
C ARG A 559 -0.09 15.47 -15.15
N CYS A 560 -1.38 15.17 -15.02
CA CYS A 560 -1.90 13.81 -15.10
C CYS A 560 -1.74 13.33 -16.54
N TYR A 561 -0.64 12.61 -16.81
CA TYR A 561 -0.22 12.20 -18.15
C TYR A 561 0.84 11.11 -18.06
N TYR A 562 0.80 10.14 -18.99
CA TYR A 562 1.89 9.22 -19.27
C TYR A 562 2.45 9.43 -20.67
N PRO A 563 3.77 9.29 -20.89
CA PRO A 563 4.42 9.47 -22.18
C PRO A 563 4.22 8.26 -23.13
N PHE A 564 3.17 7.46 -22.92
CA PHE A 564 2.85 6.32 -23.77
C PHE A 564 2.20 6.80 -25.09
N GLN A 565 2.41 6.07 -26.19
CA GLN A 565 1.78 6.42 -27.47
C GLN A 565 0.27 6.17 -27.41
N ALA A 566 -0.51 7.02 -28.09
CA ALA A 566 -1.99 6.96 -28.12
C ALA A 566 -2.67 7.03 -26.73
N TYR A 567 -1.98 7.59 -25.74
CA TYR A 567 -2.42 7.59 -24.36
C TYR A 567 -3.50 8.65 -24.07
N ASP A 568 -4.60 8.20 -23.47
CA ASP A 568 -5.63 9.07 -22.91
C ASP A 568 -5.36 9.28 -21.40
N PRO A 569 -5.12 10.52 -20.94
CA PRO A 569 -4.92 10.85 -19.53
C PRO A 569 -5.99 10.35 -18.57
N SER A 570 -7.23 10.18 -19.05
CA SER A 570 -8.33 9.67 -18.24
C SER A 570 -8.15 8.19 -17.87
N TYR A 571 -7.18 7.49 -18.46
CA TYR A 571 -6.80 6.13 -18.10
C TYR A 571 -5.95 6.06 -16.82
N ILE A 572 -5.23 7.11 -16.39
CA ILE A 572 -4.50 7.06 -15.10
C ILE A 572 -5.51 6.79 -13.99
N SER A 573 -5.27 5.75 -13.19
CA SER A 573 -6.12 5.41 -12.05
C SER A 573 -5.88 6.40 -10.91
N HIS A 574 -6.96 6.91 -10.31
CA HIS A 574 -6.90 7.70 -9.08
C HIS A 574 -7.14 6.85 -7.82
N ALA A 575 -7.19 5.53 -7.96
CA ALA A 575 -7.31 4.56 -6.89
C ALA A 575 -6.41 3.34 -7.17
N HIS A 576 -5.10 3.52 -6.97
CA HIS A 576 -4.09 2.49 -7.23
C HIS A 576 -3.31 2.13 -5.94
N PRO A 577 -3.49 0.92 -5.36
CA PRO A 577 -2.91 0.55 -4.07
C PRO A 577 -1.39 0.56 -4.02
N TRP A 578 -0.69 0.46 -5.16
CA TRP A 578 0.76 0.55 -5.18
C TRP A 578 1.30 1.91 -4.70
N ALA A 579 0.44 2.91 -4.56
CA ALA A 579 0.78 4.25 -4.13
C ALA A 579 0.79 4.39 -2.60
N SER A 580 0.46 3.32 -1.88
CA SER A 580 0.28 3.28 -0.42
C SER A 580 1.59 3.15 0.38
N GLY A 581 2.74 3.43 -0.23
CA GLY A 581 4.04 3.51 0.44
C GLY A 581 4.04 4.33 1.75
N PRO A 582 3.38 5.52 1.81
CA PRO A 582 3.25 6.29 3.06
C PRO A 582 2.61 5.50 4.20
N SER A 583 1.57 4.70 3.91
CA SER A 583 0.88 3.90 4.93
C SER A 583 1.80 2.85 5.56
N ILE A 584 2.77 2.34 4.80
CA ILE A 584 3.79 1.40 5.30
C ILE A 584 4.75 2.14 6.21
N VAL A 585 5.44 3.16 5.69
CA VAL A 585 6.59 3.76 6.40
C VAL A 585 6.17 4.54 7.64
N LEU A 586 4.97 5.12 7.66
CA LEU A 586 4.44 5.80 8.84
C LEU A 586 4.15 4.81 9.99
N SER A 587 3.55 3.65 9.69
CA SER A 587 3.29 2.62 10.70
C SER A 587 4.56 1.87 11.11
N ARG A 588 5.32 1.38 10.12
CA ARG A 588 6.47 0.51 10.33
C ARG A 588 7.70 1.26 10.82
N ASN A 589 8.02 2.39 10.21
CA ASN A 589 9.29 3.08 10.47
C ASN A 589 9.12 4.25 11.45
N VAL A 590 8.16 5.15 11.22
CA VAL A 590 7.97 6.31 12.12
C VAL A 590 7.47 5.86 13.49
N ALA A 591 6.42 5.03 13.56
CA ALA A 591 5.94 4.47 14.82
C ALA A 591 6.71 3.22 15.26
N GLY A 592 7.42 2.56 14.34
CA GLY A 592 8.36 1.48 14.66
C GLY A 592 7.75 0.09 14.77
N LEU A 593 6.52 -0.14 14.30
CA LEU A 593 5.78 -1.38 14.53
C LEU A 593 6.18 -2.49 13.56
N GLU A 594 6.57 -3.66 14.06
CA GLU A 594 6.81 -4.85 13.24
C GLU A 594 6.57 -6.14 14.02
N PHE A 595 5.81 -7.09 13.46
CA PHE A 595 5.85 -8.48 13.91
C PHE A 595 7.06 -9.18 13.28
N THR A 596 7.71 -10.07 14.02
CA THR A 596 9.00 -10.65 13.62
C THR A 596 8.96 -12.15 13.32
N ASP A 597 7.79 -12.79 13.48
CA ASP A 597 7.55 -14.17 13.06
C ASP A 597 6.16 -14.31 12.42
N PRO A 598 5.96 -15.35 11.57
CA PRO A 598 4.69 -15.54 10.86
C PRO A 598 3.47 -15.72 11.75
N THR A 599 3.62 -16.25 12.97
CA THR A 599 2.49 -16.44 13.90
C THR A 599 2.15 -15.18 14.69
N HIS A 600 2.93 -14.10 14.49
CA HIS A 600 2.79 -12.82 15.18
C HIS A 600 2.85 -12.95 16.72
N THR A 601 3.69 -13.86 17.22
CA THR A 601 3.92 -14.06 18.66
C THR A 601 5.17 -13.33 19.17
N SER A 602 5.99 -12.86 18.24
CA SER A 602 7.17 -12.03 18.44
C SER A 602 7.04 -10.71 17.68
N TRP A 603 7.58 -9.64 18.26
CA TRP A 603 7.49 -8.30 17.69
C TRP A 603 8.70 -7.43 18.04
N SER A 604 8.84 -6.33 17.31
CA SER A 604 9.73 -5.23 17.65
C SER A 604 9.01 -3.89 17.54
N VAL A 605 9.30 -2.98 18.47
CA VAL A 605 8.90 -1.58 18.39
C VAL A 605 10.15 -0.70 18.38
N ILE A 606 10.56 -0.24 17.19
CA ILE A 606 11.81 0.52 16.97
C ILE A 606 11.49 1.78 16.15
N PRO A 607 11.03 2.88 16.77
CA PRO A 607 10.60 4.09 16.06
C PRO A 607 11.77 4.94 15.55
N GLU A 608 11.62 5.51 14.35
CA GLU A 608 12.55 6.46 13.74
C GLU A 608 12.12 7.90 14.05
N VAL A 609 12.61 8.45 15.17
CA VAL A 609 12.20 9.76 15.71
C VAL A 609 13.00 10.95 15.17
N GLY A 610 13.98 10.68 14.30
CA GLY A 610 14.79 11.68 13.59
C GLY A 610 14.02 12.42 12.48
N VAL A 611 12.71 12.60 12.68
CA VAL A 611 11.78 13.32 11.82
C VAL A 611 11.25 14.56 12.55
N ASP A 612 10.77 15.54 11.82
CA ASP A 612 10.20 16.80 12.32
C ASP A 612 8.74 16.65 12.81
N LEU A 613 8.49 15.62 13.60
CA LEU A 613 7.23 15.41 14.33
C LEU A 613 7.43 15.60 15.84
N GLU A 614 6.40 16.11 16.50
CA GLU A 614 6.33 16.26 17.97
C GLU A 614 5.88 14.95 18.63
N PHE A 615 4.97 14.22 17.99
CA PHE A 615 4.52 12.91 18.40
C PHE A 615 4.05 12.07 17.21
N ALA A 616 4.07 10.75 17.39
CA ALA A 616 3.40 9.80 16.51
C ALA A 616 2.85 8.63 17.34
N VAL A 617 1.70 8.10 16.95
CA VAL A 617 1.02 6.95 17.52
C VAL A 617 0.48 6.10 16.38
N ALA A 618 0.71 4.79 16.44
CA ALA A 618 0.15 3.85 15.48
C ALA A 618 -0.18 2.53 16.15
N GLY A 619 -1.07 1.77 15.54
CA GLY A 619 -1.36 0.40 15.93
C GLY A 619 -1.53 -0.52 14.73
N VAL A 620 -1.17 -1.78 14.90
CA VAL A 620 -1.35 -2.85 13.92
C VAL A 620 -1.84 -4.11 14.62
N SER A 621 -2.85 -4.75 14.05
CA SER A 621 -3.39 -6.01 14.56
C SER A 621 -2.64 -7.19 13.97
N SER A 622 -2.42 -8.23 14.77
CA SER A 622 -1.98 -9.53 14.27
C SER A 622 -3.09 -10.21 13.45
N ALA A 623 -2.74 -11.25 12.71
CA ALA A 623 -3.70 -12.11 12.01
C ALA A 623 -4.83 -12.67 12.92
N SER A 624 -4.57 -12.83 14.23
CA SER A 624 -5.58 -13.27 15.22
C SER A 624 -6.38 -12.12 15.85
N GLY A 625 -6.19 -10.88 15.38
CA GLY A 625 -6.89 -9.68 15.86
C GLY A 625 -6.32 -9.07 17.13
N LYS A 626 -5.12 -9.47 17.57
CA LYS A 626 -4.48 -8.88 18.75
C LYS A 626 -3.71 -7.62 18.38
N LEU A 627 -3.96 -6.52 19.07
CA LEU A 627 -3.41 -5.21 18.74
C LEU A 627 -2.05 -4.95 19.39
N LEU A 628 -1.07 -4.55 18.59
CA LEU A 628 0.21 -3.96 19.02
C LEU A 628 0.15 -2.45 18.74
N VAL A 629 0.47 -1.62 19.74
CA VAL A 629 0.44 -0.15 19.61
C VAL A 629 1.74 0.45 20.09
N SER A 630 2.24 1.44 19.36
CA SER A 630 3.40 2.25 19.69
C SER A 630 3.03 3.71 19.65
N GLY A 631 3.47 4.49 20.62
CA GLY A 631 3.42 5.94 20.56
C GLY A 631 4.62 6.57 21.21
N TRP A 632 5.09 7.69 20.65
CA TRP A 632 6.19 8.46 21.19
C TRP A 632 5.93 9.96 21.12
N SER A 633 6.56 10.73 22.01
CA SER A 633 6.52 12.19 22.01
C SER A 633 7.82 12.80 22.52
N LYS A 634 8.24 13.88 21.85
CA LYS A 634 9.31 14.77 22.33
C LYS A 634 8.71 15.74 23.35
N THR A 635 8.58 15.28 24.59
CA THR A 635 7.86 16.01 25.65
C THR A 635 8.54 17.32 26.05
N SER A 636 9.87 17.43 25.87
CA SER A 636 10.64 18.67 25.93
C SER A 636 12.01 18.50 25.27
N GLU A 637 12.84 19.54 25.24
CA GLU A 637 14.26 19.43 24.85
C GLU A 637 15.06 18.49 25.78
N TRP A 638 14.53 18.17 26.95
CA TRP A 638 15.19 17.41 28.02
C TRP A 638 14.54 16.05 28.28
N SER A 639 13.48 15.70 27.56
CA SER A 639 12.73 14.48 27.81
C SER A 639 12.06 13.92 26.58
N PHE A 640 12.05 12.60 26.50
CA PHE A 640 11.37 11.82 25.48
C PHE A 640 10.56 10.72 26.14
N GLU A 641 9.34 10.54 25.66
CA GLU A 641 8.42 9.55 26.16
C GLU A 641 8.03 8.58 25.04
N MET A 642 7.95 7.31 25.37
CA MET A 642 7.44 6.27 24.50
C MET A 642 6.53 5.34 25.30
N ALA A 643 5.38 4.99 24.75
CA ALA A 643 4.44 4.04 25.32
C ALA A 643 4.18 2.92 24.31
N VAL A 644 4.09 1.69 24.80
CA VAL A 644 3.83 0.50 23.99
C VAL A 644 2.75 -0.34 24.67
N MET A 645 1.71 -0.67 23.92
CA MET A 645 0.70 -1.67 24.33
C MET A 645 0.98 -2.96 23.59
N VAL A 646 1.28 -4.01 24.35
CA VAL A 646 1.72 -5.31 23.83
C VAL A 646 0.64 -6.36 24.05
N PRO A 647 0.28 -7.15 23.02
CA PRO A 647 -0.77 -8.15 23.13
C PRO A 647 -0.37 -9.38 23.99
N LEU A 648 -1.35 -9.96 24.69
CA LEU A 648 -1.17 -11.12 25.57
C LEU A 648 -0.59 -12.34 24.83
N GLY A 649 0.36 -13.02 25.48
CA GLY A 649 1.03 -14.21 24.95
C GLY A 649 2.04 -13.92 23.84
N THR A 650 2.53 -12.68 23.76
CA THR A 650 3.59 -12.29 22.84
C THR A 650 4.80 -11.75 23.60
N HIS A 651 5.94 -11.69 22.94
CA HIS A 651 7.18 -11.17 23.51
C HIS A 651 7.96 -10.40 22.44
N GLY A 652 8.84 -9.50 22.83
CA GLY A 652 9.55 -8.71 21.85
C GLY A 652 10.59 -7.78 22.42
N LYS A 653 10.94 -6.79 21.61
CA LYS A 653 11.95 -5.79 21.96
C LYS A 653 11.49 -4.37 21.66
N ILE A 654 11.91 -3.46 22.53
CA ILE A 654 11.70 -2.02 22.39
C ILE A 654 13.03 -1.36 22.05
N GLY A 655 13.09 -0.62 20.95
CA GLY A 655 14.23 0.20 20.59
C GLY A 655 14.05 1.63 21.08
N VAL A 656 14.82 2.02 22.09
CA VAL A 656 14.83 3.39 22.63
C VAL A 656 15.74 4.26 21.76
N PRO A 657 15.23 5.30 21.09
CA PRO A 657 16.05 6.14 20.22
C PRO A 657 17.14 6.90 20.98
N MET A 658 18.36 6.92 20.42
CA MET A 658 19.52 7.61 21.02
C MET A 658 19.58 9.07 20.55
N ILE A 659 18.77 9.92 21.18
CA ILE A 659 18.58 11.34 20.78
C ILE A 659 19.34 12.36 21.63
N TRP A 660 20.12 11.91 22.61
CA TRP A 660 20.91 12.77 23.49
C TRP A 660 22.24 13.18 22.84
N ARG A 661 22.76 14.33 23.26
CA ARG A 661 24.08 14.81 22.84
C ARG A 661 25.22 14.03 23.51
N TRP A 662 26.41 14.15 22.92
CA TRP A 662 27.62 13.48 23.38
C TRP A 662 28.11 13.95 24.77
N ASP A 663 27.70 15.12 25.21
CA ASP A 663 28.03 15.67 26.52
C ASP A 663 26.89 15.51 27.54
N GLN A 664 25.72 15.04 27.11
CA GLN A 664 24.56 14.92 27.97
C GLN A 664 24.58 13.60 28.75
N SER A 665 24.22 13.70 30.03
CA SER A 665 23.79 12.55 30.81
C SER A 665 22.36 12.17 30.46
N TYR A 666 22.05 10.88 30.47
CA TYR A 666 20.71 10.35 30.24
C TYR A 666 20.33 9.30 31.28
N GLU A 667 19.03 9.23 31.56
CA GLU A 667 18.39 8.13 32.30
C GLU A 667 17.24 7.57 31.46
N ILE A 668 17.18 6.24 31.33
CA ILE A 668 16.10 5.49 30.70
C ILE A 668 15.38 4.71 31.79
N ARG A 669 14.08 4.96 31.93
CA ARG A 669 13.21 4.26 32.86
C ARG A 669 12.15 3.47 32.11
N LEU A 670 11.99 2.20 32.45
CA LEU A 670 10.90 1.35 31.98
C LEU A 670 9.93 1.14 33.13
N ASN A 671 8.68 1.56 32.97
CA ASN A 671 7.64 1.48 34.01
C ASN A 671 8.06 2.10 35.36
N GLY A 672 8.87 3.17 35.31
CA GLY A 672 9.42 3.88 36.47
C GLY A 672 10.75 3.33 36.99
N ASP A 673 11.09 2.08 36.67
CA ASP A 673 12.35 1.45 37.04
C ASP A 673 13.49 1.95 36.15
N LEU A 674 14.59 2.39 36.76
CA LEU A 674 15.80 2.74 36.02
C LEU A 674 16.36 1.47 35.35
N VAL A 675 16.46 1.46 34.02
CA VAL A 675 17.00 0.32 33.26
C VAL A 675 18.37 0.62 32.66
N ALA A 676 18.62 1.87 32.31
CA ALA A 676 19.93 2.33 31.84
C ALA A 676 20.15 3.79 32.21
N SER A 677 21.40 4.15 32.43
CA SER A 677 21.84 5.54 32.55
C SER A 677 23.28 5.66 32.09
N GLY A 678 23.71 6.87 31.74
CA GLY A 678 25.09 7.14 31.37
C GLY A 678 25.28 8.56 30.90
N VAL A 679 26.44 8.82 30.30
CA VAL A 679 26.77 10.07 29.60
C VAL A 679 27.15 9.67 28.18
N GLY A 680 26.79 10.48 27.18
CA GLY A 680 27.00 10.22 25.75
C GLY A 680 28.47 10.13 25.29
N ASN A 681 29.30 9.29 25.91
CA ASN A 681 30.75 9.25 25.74
C ASN A 681 31.23 9.32 24.26
N ARG A 682 32.19 10.22 24.05
CA ARG A 682 32.90 10.62 22.81
C ARG A 682 33.46 9.44 21.99
N SER A 683 33.50 9.51 20.66
CA SER A 683 34.56 10.20 19.91
C SER A 683 34.13 10.97 18.66
N HIS A 684 34.76 12.13 18.44
CA HIS A 684 34.81 12.85 17.17
C HIS A 684 35.43 11.98 16.08
N VAL A 685 34.62 11.38 15.20
CA VAL A 685 34.81 11.13 13.76
C VAL A 685 33.48 10.53 13.29
N LEU A 686 33.04 10.86 12.08
CA LEU A 686 31.77 10.50 11.43
C LEU A 686 31.54 8.98 11.20
N GLU A 687 32.08 8.09 12.02
CA GLU A 687 31.96 6.65 11.84
C GLU A 687 31.75 5.97 13.21
N PHE A 688 30.71 5.12 13.30
CA PHE A 688 30.39 4.13 14.35
C PHE A 688 29.36 4.45 15.47
N PRO A 689 28.60 3.42 15.93
CA PRO A 689 27.60 3.49 17.02
C PRO A 689 28.04 4.24 18.27
N ILE A 690 27.10 4.95 18.91
CA ILE A 690 27.28 5.50 20.26
C ILE A 690 27.51 4.32 21.22
N THR A 691 28.75 4.16 21.71
CA THR A 691 29.11 3.20 22.75
C THR A 691 29.18 3.93 24.09
N GLY A 692 28.05 4.03 24.78
CA GLY A 692 27.99 4.51 26.17
C GLY A 692 28.59 3.49 27.15
N GLN A 693 29.05 3.96 28.31
CA GLN A 693 29.20 3.11 29.49
C GLN A 693 27.84 3.04 30.20
N TRP A 694 27.23 1.86 30.25
CA TRP A 694 25.92 1.64 30.88
C TRP A 694 26.08 0.77 32.12
N SER A 695 25.35 1.11 33.19
CA SER A 695 25.13 0.22 34.33
C SER A 695 23.75 -0.43 34.21
N ILE A 696 23.71 -1.75 34.12
CA ILE A 696 22.47 -2.54 34.11
C ILE A 696 21.94 -2.64 35.54
N ALA A 697 20.75 -2.12 35.79
CA ALA A 697 20.10 -2.26 37.10
C ALA A 697 19.29 -3.56 37.24
N ARG A 698 18.97 -4.27 36.14
CA ARG A 698 18.25 -5.57 36.15
C ARG A 698 18.88 -6.60 35.18
N PRO A 699 19.40 -7.74 35.66
CA PRO A 699 19.99 -8.78 34.82
C PRO A 699 19.02 -9.50 33.86
N SER A 700 17.70 -9.33 34.02
CA SER A 700 16.67 -10.06 33.25
C SER A 700 16.29 -9.41 31.91
N ILE A 701 16.71 -8.17 31.65
CA ILE A 701 16.47 -7.46 30.38
C ILE A 701 17.79 -7.45 29.60
N GLY A 702 17.78 -8.02 28.40
CA GLY A 702 18.91 -7.92 27.47
C GLY A 702 19.05 -6.48 26.97
N LEU A 703 20.28 -5.96 26.92
CA LEU A 703 20.56 -4.58 26.52
C LEU A 703 21.75 -4.54 25.56
N HIS A 704 21.51 -4.07 24.34
CA HIS A 704 22.52 -3.91 23.28
C HIS A 704 22.15 -2.75 22.34
N THR A 705 23.07 -2.31 21.47
CA THR A 705 22.85 -1.16 20.57
C THR A 705 22.80 -1.58 19.10
N SER A 706 21.94 -0.92 18.32
CA SER A 706 21.89 -1.01 16.85
C SER A 706 22.61 0.16 16.16
N GLY A 707 23.31 1.00 16.93
CA GLY A 707 23.90 2.27 16.47
C GLY A 707 23.02 3.48 16.73
N ARG A 708 21.71 3.39 16.44
CA ARG A 708 20.75 4.50 16.59
C ARG A 708 19.75 4.29 17.73
N HIS A 709 19.64 3.05 18.22
CA HIS A 709 18.75 2.68 19.30
C HIS A 709 19.48 1.85 20.34
N LEU A 710 19.04 2.00 21.59
CA LEU A 710 19.31 1.08 22.67
C LEU A 710 18.14 0.08 22.74
N LEU A 711 18.43 -1.20 22.58
CA LEU A 711 17.43 -2.26 22.51
C LEU A 711 17.18 -2.83 23.91
N LEU A 712 15.91 -2.91 24.29
CA LEU A 712 15.42 -3.59 25.49
C LEU A 712 14.74 -4.88 25.04
N ASP A 713 15.37 -6.03 25.31
CA ASP A 713 14.86 -7.35 24.91
C ASP A 713 13.98 -8.00 25.99
N ASN A 714 13.31 -9.09 25.63
CA ASN A 714 12.46 -9.90 26.52
C ASN A 714 11.31 -9.10 27.15
N ILE A 715 10.73 -8.17 26.39
CA ILE A 715 9.54 -7.44 26.81
C ILE A 715 8.33 -8.36 26.60
N GLU A 716 7.63 -8.68 27.69
CA GLU A 716 6.42 -9.50 27.66
C GLU A 716 5.18 -8.65 27.38
N ALA A 717 4.00 -9.28 27.46
CA ALA A 717 2.73 -8.61 27.25
C ALA A 717 2.39 -7.60 28.36
N GLY A 718 1.71 -6.52 27.97
CA GLY A 718 1.24 -5.49 28.88
C GLY A 718 1.46 -4.08 28.35
N ASN A 719 1.26 -3.11 29.24
CA ASN A 719 1.48 -1.70 28.97
C ASN A 719 2.87 -1.31 29.48
N HIS A 720 3.69 -0.76 28.58
CA HIS A 720 5.06 -0.37 28.86
C HIS A 720 5.24 1.12 28.59
N LEU A 721 5.72 1.84 29.60
CA LEU A 721 6.09 3.24 29.50
C LEU A 721 7.62 3.36 29.60
N VAL A 722 8.24 3.87 28.55
CA VAL A 722 9.64 4.24 28.51
C VAL A 722 9.74 5.76 28.64
N LEU A 723 10.42 6.22 29.69
CA LEU A 723 10.76 7.63 29.88
C LEU A 723 12.27 7.79 29.77
N VAL A 724 12.68 8.69 28.89
CA VAL A 724 14.07 9.09 28.74
C VAL A 724 14.22 10.54 29.18
N THR A 725 15.17 10.83 30.04
CA THR A 725 15.48 12.19 30.49
C THR A 725 16.94 12.51 30.23
N PHE A 726 17.23 13.77 29.88
CA PHE A 726 18.55 14.28 29.54
C PHE A 726 18.92 15.43 30.47
N LYS A 727 20.18 15.50 30.88
CA LYS A 727 20.73 16.64 31.62
C LYS A 727 22.10 17.01 31.05
N ASN A 728 22.32 18.31 30.86
CA ASN A 728 23.63 18.85 30.51
C ASN A 728 24.63 18.70 31.66
#